data_AF-A0A8H5TA09-F1
#
_entry.id   AF-A0A8H5TA09-F1
#
_cell.length_a   1.000
_cell.length_b   1.000
_cell.length_c   1.000
_cell.angle_alpha   90.00
_cell.angle_beta   90.00
_cell.angle_gamma   90.00
#
_symmetry.space_group_name_H-M   'P 1'
#
loop_
_entity.id
_entity.type
_entity.pdbx_description
1 polymer ?
#
loop_
_entity_poly.entity_id
_entity_poly.type
_entity_poly.pdbx_seq_one_letter_code
_entity_poly.pdbx_strand_id
1 'polypeptide(L)'
;MSRTPFSGFMGGSRQGGGQQPPPQQQGYGAPRYNDPRQQQPPPNQQRYQGGGHGEKPRSRQVQLQVEKVTDKSLQSRLIYGNLCAVSPEDFPPSRDGSDLYILLRGGQPVGEYVVTAKPVEGFPRGCISLSDPQRSWAGITMRDSFTGEIYDPFAAGGKAYLGSVDLEIGFASPNKKTDVPYDEDELSKMFIDAYQNQVLSPGQRILMDHRNIPLLVVVKTVSLTDLAMSSDDSSKKMYREPQARGILTTQSRVLFHRDAKGDFNLKPSMHKPNSNAILAPDFRFEDMGIGGLDDEFATIFRRAFASRIFPPGLIAKMGITHVKGLLLYGPPGTGKTLIARQIGKMLNANPPKVINGPEVLNKYVGQSEENIRKLFADAEKEYKEKGDESSLHIIIFDELDAVCKQRGSGSGGGTGVGDSVVNQLLAKLDGVDQLNNILLIGMTNRKDMIDDALLRPGRLEVHLEISLPDEAGRLDILKIHTAKMASNGLLDSSINLEELAGLTKNFSGAEISGLVKAAASCAFSRHTEVGQLAAVKQDVASMNVNRDDFMVALTEVRPAYGVSEAELMEAIRLGVIPYAPHINTTIQQMSRVVGMVKEDPNKFSTSVLFHGPMGSGKTALAAHIALQSGFPFVKMVSPSDLVGYRDDFAKKDYVHKAFTDAYKSPASILILDDFERLIGWNPIGPRFSNTMLEALTTLIVSKPPKGHRLLVFVTTSKASVLRMLEIDNDFAKKVAVPGVSNLRELATVLQEMEHDFNSNDINSVINDIHQQTGSDSVGVGIKTVLDCVFEAKRDPEGRVSEALTELLVGKINELRA
;
A
#
# COMPACT_ATOMS: atom_id res chain seq x y z
N MET A 1 -2.87 66.53 -27.96
CA MET A 1 -2.94 65.56 -29.07
C MET A 1 -3.34 64.21 -28.47
N SER A 2 -4.64 64.00 -28.22
CA SER A 2 -5.59 63.28 -29.10
C SER A 2 -5.16 61.83 -29.36
N ARG A 3 -5.83 60.75 -28.93
CA ARG A 3 -7.19 60.54 -28.40
C ARG A 3 -7.21 59.21 -27.61
N THR A 4 -7.87 59.21 -26.46
CA THR A 4 -8.53 58.08 -25.78
C THR A 4 -9.88 57.76 -26.49
N PRO A 5 -10.85 57.02 -25.92
CA PRO A 5 -10.94 55.75 -25.16
C PRO A 5 -12.06 54.82 -25.73
N PHE A 6 -12.43 53.64 -25.17
CA PHE A 6 -13.50 53.39 -24.16
C PHE A 6 -13.65 51.83 -24.05
N SER A 7 -13.49 51.12 -22.92
CA SER A 7 -14.36 50.95 -21.74
C SER A 7 -15.87 50.81 -22.08
N GLY A 8 -16.70 49.96 -21.50
CA GLY A 8 -16.66 49.13 -20.30
C GLY A 8 -18.10 49.06 -19.73
N PHE A 9 -18.36 48.02 -18.92
CA PHE A 9 -19.34 47.97 -17.82
C PHE A 9 -20.84 47.63 -18.02
N MET A 10 -21.24 46.63 -17.19
CA MET A 10 -22.48 46.44 -16.38
C MET A 10 -23.85 46.62 -17.06
N GLY A 11 -24.84 45.74 -16.90
CA GLY A 11 -25.32 45.07 -15.70
C GLY A 11 -26.76 45.55 -15.44
N GLY A 12 -27.76 44.67 -15.29
CA GLY A 12 -29.12 45.11 -14.95
C GLY A 12 -30.26 44.12 -15.22
N SER A 13 -30.95 43.77 -14.15
CA SER A 13 -32.03 42.80 -13.94
C SER A 13 -33.48 43.18 -14.37
N ARG A 14 -34.31 42.12 -14.52
CA ARG A 14 -35.75 41.92 -14.15
C ARG A 14 -36.89 41.92 -15.22
N GLN A 15 -37.58 40.76 -15.20
CA GLN A 15 -39.03 40.45 -15.30
C GLN A 15 -39.81 40.53 -16.64
N GLY A 16 -40.48 39.40 -16.96
CA GLY A 16 -41.89 39.40 -17.40
C GLY A 16 -42.29 38.65 -18.68
N GLY A 17 -42.66 37.36 -18.55
CA GLY A 17 -43.87 36.75 -19.17
C GLY A 17 -43.92 36.36 -20.67
N GLY A 18 -44.09 35.05 -20.92
CA GLY A 18 -45.21 34.55 -21.76
C GLY A 18 -44.94 33.84 -23.10
N GLN A 19 -45.31 32.54 -23.15
CA GLN A 19 -45.84 31.73 -24.29
C GLN A 19 -44.86 31.37 -25.43
N GLN A 20 -44.78 30.16 -26.02
CA GLN A 20 -45.57 28.90 -26.03
C GLN A 20 -44.69 27.78 -26.67
N PRO A 21 -44.91 26.47 -26.36
CA PRO A 21 -44.25 25.33 -27.02
C PRO A 21 -45.11 24.66 -28.13
N PRO A 22 -44.51 23.89 -29.08
CA PRO A 22 -45.24 23.17 -30.13
C PRO A 22 -45.72 21.75 -29.70
N PRO A 23 -46.67 21.13 -30.44
CA PRO A 23 -47.78 20.38 -29.84
C PRO A 23 -47.67 18.85 -29.80
N GLN A 24 -48.49 18.28 -28.92
CA GLN A 24 -48.79 16.86 -28.65
C GLN A 24 -49.70 16.20 -29.70
N GLN A 25 -49.58 14.87 -29.85
CA GLN A 25 -50.72 13.99 -30.16
C GLN A 25 -50.81 12.84 -29.12
N GLN A 26 -52.05 12.62 -28.68
CA GLN A 26 -52.62 11.70 -27.68
C GLN A 26 -52.36 10.22 -28.04
N GLY A 27 -52.31 9.22 -27.15
CA GLY A 27 -52.96 8.99 -25.85
C GLY A 27 -53.85 7.72 -25.93
N TYR A 28 -54.03 7.03 -24.79
CA TYR A 28 -54.76 5.75 -24.54
C TYR A 28 -53.91 4.47 -24.70
N GLY A 29 -53.87 3.50 -23.80
CA GLY A 29 -54.63 3.19 -22.58
C GLY A 29 -54.62 1.66 -22.41
N ALA A 30 -54.25 1.13 -21.24
CA ALA A 30 -54.10 -0.30 -20.96
C ALA A 30 -55.41 -1.12 -21.06
N PRO A 31 -55.32 -2.46 -21.18
CA PRO A 31 -56.10 -3.27 -20.22
C PRO A 31 -55.45 -4.61 -19.79
N ARG A 32 -55.94 -5.13 -18.66
CA ARG A 32 -55.68 -6.47 -18.08
C ARG A 32 -56.98 -7.30 -18.07
N TYR A 33 -56.83 -8.63 -18.22
CA TYR A 33 -57.75 -9.76 -17.92
C TYR A 33 -58.97 -10.04 -18.80
N ASN A 34 -58.93 -11.14 -19.57
CA ASN A 34 -59.79 -12.34 -19.40
C ASN A 34 -59.41 -13.47 -20.40
N ASP A 35 -59.50 -14.71 -19.92
CA ASP A 35 -59.50 -16.00 -20.66
C ASP A 35 -60.95 -16.56 -20.60
N PRO A 36 -61.39 -17.69 -21.23
CA PRO A 36 -60.96 -18.45 -22.41
C PRO A 36 -62.10 -18.67 -23.45
N ARG A 37 -61.77 -19.05 -24.71
CA ARG A 37 -62.45 -20.11 -25.52
C ARG A 37 -62.14 -20.06 -27.04
N GLN A 38 -61.79 -21.25 -27.55
CA GLN A 38 -62.07 -21.84 -28.88
C GLN A 38 -61.43 -21.25 -30.15
N GLN A 39 -60.54 -22.03 -30.78
CA GLN A 39 -60.71 -22.66 -32.12
C GLN A 39 -59.36 -23.26 -32.58
N GLN A 40 -59.19 -24.58 -32.48
CA GLN A 40 -59.16 -25.59 -33.55
C GLN A 40 -57.77 -25.84 -34.19
N PRO A 41 -57.31 -27.11 -34.25
CA PRO A 41 -56.03 -27.50 -34.84
C PRO A 41 -56.17 -27.93 -36.33
N PRO A 42 -55.13 -27.77 -37.16
CA PRO A 42 -55.05 -28.46 -38.45
C PRO A 42 -54.62 -29.94 -38.31
N PRO A 43 -54.91 -30.79 -39.31
CA PRO A 43 -55.15 -32.21 -39.11
C PRO A 43 -53.96 -33.12 -39.40
N ASN A 44 -54.11 -34.32 -38.84
CA ASN A 44 -53.27 -35.50 -38.80
C ASN A 44 -53.14 -36.21 -40.16
N GLN A 45 -51.96 -36.72 -40.54
CA GLN A 45 -51.86 -37.90 -41.42
C GLN A 45 -50.69 -38.82 -41.05
N GLN A 46 -51.06 -39.85 -40.30
CA GLN A 46 -50.70 -41.28 -40.41
C GLN A 46 -49.26 -41.75 -40.13
N ARG A 47 -49.14 -42.38 -38.95
CA ARG A 47 -48.19 -43.43 -38.60
C ARG A 47 -48.18 -44.56 -39.64
N TYR A 48 -47.00 -44.89 -40.15
CA TYR A 48 -46.64 -46.26 -40.50
C TYR A 48 -45.66 -46.78 -39.43
N GLN A 49 -46.08 -47.83 -38.71
CA GLN A 49 -45.15 -48.70 -37.99
C GLN A 49 -44.45 -49.59 -39.03
N GLY A 50 -43.13 -49.50 -39.10
CA GLY A 50 -42.27 -50.45 -39.79
C GLY A 50 -40.99 -50.58 -39.01
N GLY A 51 -40.80 -51.73 -38.37
CA GLY A 51 -39.57 -52.06 -37.66
C GLY A 51 -38.39 -52.16 -38.62
N GLY A 52 -37.23 -51.72 -38.14
CA GLY A 52 -35.95 -51.86 -38.84
C GLY A 52 -34.85 -51.16 -38.05
N HIS A 53 -33.96 -51.95 -37.45
CA HIS A 53 -32.67 -51.46 -36.96
C HIS A 53 -31.95 -50.74 -38.11
N GLY A 54 -31.88 -49.41 -38.06
CA GLY A 54 -31.12 -48.59 -39.01
C GLY A 54 -29.73 -48.30 -38.46
N GLU A 55 -28.72 -48.93 -39.05
CA GLU A 55 -27.31 -48.57 -38.87
C GLU A 55 -27.09 -47.08 -39.15
N LYS A 56 -26.23 -46.43 -38.34
CA LYS A 56 -25.71 -45.09 -38.65
C LYS A 56 -25.03 -45.13 -40.03
N PRO A 57 -25.24 -44.15 -40.93
CA PRO A 57 -24.57 -44.14 -42.22
C PRO A 57 -23.06 -44.03 -42.01
N ARG A 58 -22.31 -45.05 -42.43
CA ARG A 58 -20.84 -45.00 -42.49
C ARG A 58 -20.45 -43.92 -43.49
N SER A 59 -19.69 -42.92 -43.06
CA SER A 59 -19.02 -41.96 -43.93
C SER A 59 -18.17 -42.71 -44.96
N ARG A 60 -18.32 -42.37 -46.24
CA ARG A 60 -17.53 -42.95 -47.34
C ARG A 60 -16.09 -42.43 -47.22
N GLN A 61 -15.14 -43.30 -46.89
CA GLN A 61 -13.71 -42.98 -46.88
C GLN A 61 -13.15 -43.03 -48.32
N VAL A 62 -12.41 -42.01 -48.71
CA VAL A 62 -11.77 -41.88 -50.02
C VAL A 62 -10.25 -41.86 -49.83
N GLN A 63 -9.52 -42.61 -50.64
CA GLN A 63 -8.06 -42.54 -50.67
C GLN A 63 -7.63 -41.34 -51.51
N LEU A 64 -6.81 -40.47 -50.92
CA LEU A 64 -6.40 -39.19 -51.48
C LEU A 64 -4.90 -39.10 -51.70
N GLN A 65 -4.51 -38.33 -52.71
CA GLN A 65 -3.16 -37.83 -52.97
C GLN A 65 -3.19 -36.32 -53.16
N VAL A 66 -2.05 -35.65 -52.98
CA VAL A 66 -1.97 -34.20 -53.15
C VAL A 66 -1.79 -33.85 -54.62
N GLU A 67 -2.65 -32.97 -55.15
CA GLU A 67 -2.52 -32.44 -56.52
C GLU A 67 -2.58 -30.91 -56.53
N LYS A 68 -1.89 -30.27 -57.48
CA LYS A 68 -1.93 -28.81 -57.62
C LYS A 68 -3.08 -28.39 -58.51
N VAL A 69 -3.73 -27.29 -58.14
CA VAL A 69 -4.69 -26.62 -59.01
C VAL A 69 -3.92 -25.97 -60.18
N THR A 70 -4.37 -26.22 -61.40
CA THR A 70 -3.71 -25.75 -62.64
C THR A 70 -3.92 -24.25 -62.89
N ASP A 71 -5.08 -23.72 -62.52
CA ASP A 71 -5.37 -22.29 -62.56
C ASP A 71 -4.67 -21.54 -61.42
N LYS A 72 -3.70 -20.70 -61.78
CA LYS A 72 -2.92 -19.89 -60.84
C LYS A 72 -3.78 -18.88 -60.06
N SER A 73 -4.82 -18.31 -60.67
CA SER A 73 -5.68 -17.34 -59.97
C SER A 73 -6.54 -18.03 -58.92
N LEU A 74 -7.10 -19.20 -59.25
CA LEU A 74 -7.87 -20.01 -58.32
C LEU A 74 -6.97 -20.55 -57.21
N GLN A 75 -5.75 -20.98 -57.55
CA GLN A 75 -4.75 -21.46 -56.60
C GLN A 75 -4.41 -20.40 -55.54
N SER A 76 -4.14 -19.15 -55.93
CA SER A 76 -3.87 -18.06 -54.97
C SER A 76 -5.06 -17.80 -54.04
N ARG A 77 -6.29 -17.81 -54.58
CA ARG A 77 -7.51 -17.63 -53.78
C ARG A 77 -7.69 -18.74 -52.74
N LEU A 78 -7.43 -19.98 -53.11
CA LEU A 78 -7.51 -21.13 -52.21
C LEU A 78 -6.43 -21.10 -51.12
N ILE A 79 -5.20 -20.70 -51.47
CA ILE A 79 -4.09 -20.58 -50.50
C ILE A 79 -4.41 -19.52 -49.44
N TYR A 80 -4.75 -18.30 -49.84
CA TYR A 80 -5.04 -17.22 -48.88
C TYR A 80 -6.39 -17.41 -48.16
N GLY A 81 -7.32 -18.14 -48.78
CA GLY A 81 -8.59 -18.53 -48.14
C GLY A 81 -8.49 -19.73 -47.21
N ASN A 82 -7.32 -20.39 -47.08
CA ASN A 82 -7.15 -21.63 -46.32
C ASN A 82 -8.13 -22.75 -46.75
N LEU A 83 -8.41 -22.84 -48.05
CA LEU A 83 -9.36 -23.79 -48.64
C LEU A 83 -8.66 -24.83 -49.51
N CYS A 84 -9.17 -26.05 -49.49
CA CYS A 84 -8.68 -27.16 -50.32
C CYS A 84 -9.63 -27.41 -51.51
N ALA A 85 -9.12 -27.61 -52.72
CA ALA A 85 -9.91 -28.09 -53.84
C ALA A 85 -10.05 -29.62 -53.78
N VAL A 86 -11.26 -30.12 -54.03
CA VAL A 86 -11.57 -31.55 -54.15
C VAL A 86 -12.47 -31.81 -55.35
N SER A 87 -12.52 -33.06 -55.82
CA SER A 87 -13.42 -33.44 -56.91
C SER A 87 -14.88 -33.50 -56.42
N PRO A 88 -15.85 -32.88 -57.12
CA PRO A 88 -17.28 -32.98 -56.81
C PRO A 88 -17.83 -34.40 -56.82
N GLU A 89 -17.12 -35.32 -57.46
CA GLU A 89 -17.53 -36.73 -57.57
C GLU A 89 -17.16 -37.56 -56.33
N ASP A 90 -16.06 -37.21 -55.68
CA ASP A 90 -15.63 -37.84 -54.42
C ASP A 90 -16.33 -37.19 -53.22
N PHE A 91 -16.48 -35.86 -53.28
CA PHE A 91 -17.11 -35.05 -52.24
C PHE A 91 -18.17 -34.13 -52.89
N PRO A 92 -19.46 -34.54 -52.89
CA PRO A 92 -20.50 -33.75 -53.53
C PRO A 92 -20.72 -32.41 -52.82
N PRO A 93 -21.05 -31.34 -53.57
CA PRO A 93 -21.34 -30.04 -52.97
C PRO A 93 -22.53 -30.13 -52.00
N SER A 94 -22.42 -29.41 -50.89
CA SER A 94 -23.52 -29.28 -49.93
C SER A 94 -24.74 -28.63 -50.58
N ARG A 95 -25.95 -29.03 -50.18
CA ARG A 95 -27.21 -28.49 -50.71
C ARG A 95 -27.34 -26.98 -50.52
N ASP A 96 -26.70 -26.45 -49.46
CA ASP A 96 -26.75 -25.04 -49.09
C ASP A 96 -25.55 -24.24 -49.66
N GLY A 97 -24.71 -24.88 -50.49
CA GLY A 97 -23.52 -24.24 -51.07
C GLY A 97 -22.40 -23.95 -50.06
N SER A 98 -22.51 -24.47 -48.84
CA SER A 98 -21.49 -24.35 -47.79
C SER A 98 -20.24 -25.15 -48.13
N ASP A 99 -19.10 -24.69 -47.63
CA ASP A 99 -17.85 -25.45 -47.73
C ASP A 99 -17.94 -26.77 -46.94
N LEU A 100 -17.14 -27.76 -47.33
CA LEU A 100 -17.12 -29.10 -46.75
C LEU A 100 -15.99 -29.20 -45.74
N TYR A 101 -16.24 -29.87 -44.61
CA TYR A 101 -15.18 -30.23 -43.68
C TYR A 101 -14.70 -31.64 -43.99
N ILE A 102 -13.41 -31.81 -44.23
CA ILE A 102 -12.81 -33.11 -44.55
C ILE A 102 -11.81 -33.46 -43.45
N LEU A 103 -12.02 -34.62 -42.82
CA LEU A 103 -11.08 -35.24 -41.91
C LEU A 103 -10.05 -36.03 -42.70
N LEU A 104 -8.81 -35.59 -42.65
CA LEU A 104 -7.64 -36.26 -43.21
C LEU A 104 -7.02 -37.15 -42.13
N ARG A 105 -6.85 -38.44 -42.43
CA ARG A 105 -6.11 -39.39 -41.59
C ARG A 105 -4.85 -39.82 -42.31
N GLY A 106 -3.69 -39.45 -41.77
CA GLY A 106 -2.40 -39.70 -42.41
C GLY A 106 -1.28 -38.80 -41.87
N GLY A 107 -0.24 -38.61 -42.67
CA GLY A 107 0.93 -37.78 -42.32
C GLY A 107 1.97 -38.50 -41.47
N GLN A 108 3.11 -37.83 -41.24
CA GLN A 108 4.17 -38.27 -40.33
C GLN A 108 4.45 -37.22 -39.26
N PRO A 109 4.13 -37.49 -37.97
CA PRO A 109 3.48 -38.69 -37.43
C PRO A 109 2.02 -38.81 -37.88
N VAL A 110 1.49 -40.04 -37.85
CA VAL A 110 0.10 -40.32 -38.24
C VAL A 110 -0.83 -39.56 -37.30
N GLY A 111 -1.64 -38.69 -37.88
CA GLY A 111 -2.55 -37.82 -37.16
C GLY A 111 -3.89 -37.68 -37.86
N GLU A 112 -4.79 -36.99 -37.17
CA GLU A 112 -6.08 -36.59 -37.67
C GLU A 112 -6.07 -35.07 -37.85
N TYR A 113 -6.41 -34.59 -39.04
CA TYR A 113 -6.38 -33.17 -39.38
C TYR A 113 -7.67 -32.80 -40.11
N VAL A 114 -8.34 -31.73 -39.70
CA VAL A 114 -9.54 -31.25 -40.39
C VAL A 114 -9.18 -30.07 -41.26
N VAL A 115 -9.55 -30.13 -42.53
CA VAL A 115 -9.39 -29.03 -43.49
C VAL A 115 -10.75 -28.65 -44.05
N THR A 116 -10.89 -27.37 -44.41
CA THR A 116 -12.06 -26.87 -45.12
C THR A 116 -11.81 -27.00 -46.62
N ALA A 117 -12.73 -27.61 -47.35
CA ALA A 117 -12.60 -27.94 -48.75
C ALA A 117 -13.80 -27.49 -49.58
N LYS A 118 -13.55 -27.17 -50.84
CA LYS A 118 -14.54 -26.76 -51.81
C LYS A 118 -14.47 -27.65 -53.06
N PRO A 119 -15.59 -28.21 -53.52
CA PRO A 119 -15.64 -28.93 -54.78
C PRO A 119 -15.33 -28.00 -55.96
N VAL A 120 -14.36 -28.38 -56.79
CA VAL A 120 -13.96 -27.62 -57.99
C VAL A 120 -14.18 -28.46 -59.23
N GLU A 121 -14.95 -27.94 -60.18
CA GLU A 121 -15.20 -28.62 -61.45
C GLU A 121 -13.89 -28.86 -62.21
N GLY A 122 -13.68 -30.08 -62.71
CA GLY A 122 -12.46 -30.48 -63.41
C GLY A 122 -11.28 -30.86 -62.52
N PHE A 123 -11.43 -30.90 -61.19
CA PHE A 123 -10.38 -31.41 -60.30
C PHE A 123 -10.32 -32.96 -60.31
N PRO A 124 -9.13 -33.58 -60.42
CA PRO A 124 -8.99 -35.04 -60.53
C PRO A 124 -9.61 -35.80 -59.35
N ARG A 125 -10.21 -36.96 -59.62
CA ARG A 125 -10.71 -37.86 -58.58
C ARG A 125 -9.56 -38.49 -57.79
N GLY A 126 -9.79 -38.77 -56.51
CA GLY A 126 -8.78 -39.30 -55.60
C GLY A 126 -7.69 -38.29 -55.24
N CYS A 127 -7.90 -37.00 -55.51
CA CYS A 127 -6.94 -35.94 -55.23
C CYS A 127 -7.54 -34.83 -54.35
N ILE A 128 -6.68 -34.18 -53.57
CA ILE A 128 -6.99 -32.95 -52.81
C ILE A 128 -5.87 -31.93 -52.99
N SER A 129 -6.19 -30.64 -53.10
CA SER A 129 -5.15 -29.61 -53.10
C SER A 129 -4.81 -29.19 -51.67
N LEU A 130 -3.53 -29.22 -51.31
CA LEU A 130 -3.03 -28.70 -50.02
C LEU A 130 -1.96 -27.64 -50.26
N SER A 131 -2.13 -26.48 -49.61
CA SER A 131 -1.12 -25.42 -49.59
C SER A 131 0.11 -25.83 -48.78
N ASP A 132 1.24 -25.15 -49.01
CA ASP A 132 2.50 -25.47 -48.31
C ASP A 132 2.38 -25.42 -46.76
N PRO A 133 1.70 -24.42 -46.15
CA PRO A 133 1.43 -24.41 -44.70
C PRO A 133 0.58 -25.59 -44.22
N GLN A 134 -0.49 -25.93 -44.95
CA GLN A 134 -1.38 -27.05 -44.59
C GLN A 134 -0.65 -28.40 -44.67
N ARG A 135 0.17 -28.60 -45.71
CA ARG A 135 1.01 -29.80 -45.84
C ARG A 135 2.05 -29.90 -44.74
N SER A 136 2.73 -28.80 -44.44
CA SER A 136 3.71 -28.75 -43.35
C SER A 136 3.07 -28.99 -41.98
N TRP A 137 1.83 -28.56 -41.78
CA TRP A 137 1.08 -28.81 -40.55
C TRP A 137 0.64 -30.28 -40.41
N ALA A 138 0.08 -30.86 -41.48
CA ALA A 138 -0.37 -32.24 -41.49
C ALA A 138 0.77 -33.28 -41.64
N GLY A 139 1.99 -32.84 -41.98
CA GLY A 139 3.12 -33.73 -42.25
C GLY A 139 2.92 -34.60 -43.50
N ILE A 140 2.29 -34.04 -44.54
CA ILE A 140 1.94 -34.73 -45.79
C ILE A 140 2.80 -34.19 -46.94
N THR A 141 3.54 -35.06 -47.63
CA THR A 141 4.30 -34.73 -48.83
C THR A 141 3.46 -34.89 -50.10
N MET A 142 3.96 -34.40 -51.25
CA MET A 142 3.23 -34.49 -52.52
C MET A 142 3.03 -35.92 -53.03
N ARG A 143 3.79 -36.90 -52.51
CA ARG A 143 3.74 -38.30 -52.97
C ARG A 143 3.01 -39.22 -52.00
N ASP A 144 2.60 -38.70 -50.85
CA ASP A 144 1.98 -39.52 -49.83
C ASP A 144 0.52 -39.82 -50.19
N SER A 145 0.06 -41.01 -49.81
CA SER A 145 -1.33 -41.39 -49.88
C SER A 145 -1.92 -41.45 -48.48
N PHE A 146 -3.10 -40.88 -48.31
CA PHE A 146 -3.82 -40.78 -47.04
C PHE A 146 -5.32 -40.91 -47.28
N THR A 147 -6.12 -40.97 -46.23
CA THR A 147 -7.58 -41.08 -46.37
C THR A 147 -8.28 -39.78 -45.99
N GLY A 148 -9.35 -39.46 -46.71
CA GLY A 148 -10.25 -38.35 -46.42
C GLY A 148 -11.67 -38.85 -46.21
N GLU A 149 -12.36 -38.29 -45.22
CA GLU A 149 -13.79 -38.51 -44.99
C GLU A 149 -14.50 -37.21 -44.64
N ILE A 150 -15.80 -37.11 -44.93
CA ILE A 150 -16.60 -35.96 -44.53
C ILE A 150 -16.66 -35.93 -43.00
N TYR A 151 -16.24 -34.80 -42.43
CA TYR A 151 -16.24 -34.55 -41.00
C TYR A 151 -17.52 -33.85 -40.59
N ASP A 152 -18.19 -34.38 -39.56
CA ASP A 152 -19.30 -33.71 -38.89
C ASP A 152 -18.83 -33.13 -37.54
N PRO A 153 -18.68 -31.80 -37.42
CA PRO A 153 -18.25 -31.16 -36.18
C PRO A 153 -19.21 -31.38 -34.99
N PHE A 154 -20.47 -31.74 -35.24
CA PHE A 154 -21.49 -31.91 -34.20
C PHE A 154 -21.61 -33.35 -33.70
N ALA A 155 -20.93 -34.30 -34.35
CA ALA A 155 -20.97 -35.72 -33.97
C ALA A 155 -20.36 -36.01 -32.59
N ALA A 156 -19.50 -35.10 -32.07
CA ALA A 156 -18.79 -35.24 -30.81
C ALA A 156 -19.44 -34.51 -29.60
N GLY A 157 -20.56 -33.79 -29.80
CA GLY A 157 -21.29 -33.06 -28.75
C GLY A 157 -21.63 -31.60 -29.12
N GLY A 158 -22.20 -30.84 -28.16
CA GLY A 158 -22.66 -29.45 -28.37
C GLY A 158 -21.56 -28.40 -28.59
N LYS A 159 -20.32 -28.71 -28.16
CA LYS A 159 -19.16 -27.79 -28.13
C LYS A 159 -18.42 -27.69 -29.47
N ALA A 160 -19.16 -27.46 -30.55
CA ALA A 160 -18.62 -27.44 -31.91
C ALA A 160 -18.06 -26.07 -32.35
N TYR A 161 -18.30 -25.00 -31.59
CA TYR A 161 -17.90 -23.63 -31.97
C TYR A 161 -16.71 -23.12 -31.16
N LEU A 162 -15.93 -22.20 -31.75
CA LEU A 162 -14.85 -21.50 -31.06
C LEU A 162 -15.42 -20.35 -30.24
N GLY A 163 -15.15 -20.35 -28.93
CA GLY A 163 -15.36 -19.20 -28.05
C GLY A 163 -14.24 -18.16 -28.20
N SER A 164 -12.98 -18.62 -28.13
CA SER A 164 -11.80 -17.79 -28.35
C SER A 164 -10.69 -18.58 -29.02
N VAL A 165 -9.81 -17.90 -29.75
CA VAL A 165 -8.66 -18.48 -30.44
C VAL A 165 -7.43 -17.58 -30.28
N ASP A 166 -6.32 -18.17 -29.84
CA ASP A 166 -5.02 -17.49 -29.76
C ASP A 166 -4.20 -17.82 -31.01
N LEU A 167 -3.79 -16.79 -31.71
CA LEU A 167 -3.06 -16.85 -32.97
C LEU A 167 -1.69 -16.21 -32.81
N GLU A 168 -0.65 -16.91 -33.23
CA GLU A 168 0.68 -16.32 -33.41
C GLU A 168 0.79 -15.77 -34.84
N ILE A 169 1.24 -14.52 -34.99
CA ILE A 169 1.39 -13.85 -36.29
C ILE A 169 2.83 -13.38 -36.51
N GLY A 170 3.33 -13.59 -37.72
CA GLY A 170 4.63 -13.10 -38.16
C GLY A 170 4.72 -12.98 -39.69
N PHE A 171 5.85 -12.50 -40.19
CA PHE A 171 6.09 -12.42 -41.63
C PHE A 171 6.32 -13.81 -42.22
N ALA A 172 5.59 -14.17 -43.29
CA ALA A 172 5.77 -15.46 -43.96
C ALA A 172 7.11 -15.57 -44.69
N SER A 173 7.70 -14.44 -45.09
CA SER A 173 9.00 -14.38 -45.75
C SER A 173 9.91 -13.36 -45.07
N PRO A 174 11.18 -13.70 -44.78
CA PRO A 174 12.14 -12.78 -44.19
C PRO A 174 12.50 -11.59 -45.11
N ASN A 175 12.19 -11.68 -46.42
CA ASN A 175 12.53 -10.66 -47.42
C ASN A 175 11.45 -9.58 -47.58
N LYS A 176 10.27 -9.74 -46.97
CA LYS A 176 9.13 -8.82 -47.05
C LYS A 176 8.73 -8.30 -45.65
N LYS A 177 9.71 -7.81 -44.89
CA LYS A 177 9.47 -7.20 -43.57
C LYS A 177 9.08 -5.73 -43.71
N THR A 178 8.26 -5.25 -42.79
CA THR A 178 7.85 -3.84 -42.69
C THR A 178 7.81 -3.42 -41.24
N ASP A 179 8.32 -2.23 -40.94
CA ASP A 179 8.32 -1.68 -39.56
C ASP A 179 7.02 -0.95 -39.20
N VAL A 180 6.07 -0.86 -40.14
CA VAL A 180 4.77 -0.23 -39.92
C VAL A 180 3.99 -1.03 -38.88
N PRO A 181 3.46 -0.39 -37.83
CA PRO A 181 2.71 -1.09 -36.79
C PRO A 181 1.34 -1.54 -37.32
N TYR A 182 1.00 -2.81 -37.11
CA TYR A 182 -0.27 -3.41 -37.48
C TYR A 182 -1.28 -3.28 -36.33
N ASP A 183 -2.54 -2.99 -36.63
CA ASP A 183 -3.61 -2.90 -35.63
C ASP A 183 -4.24 -4.28 -35.39
N GLU A 184 -4.19 -4.77 -34.15
CA GLU A 184 -4.74 -6.08 -33.76
C GLU A 184 -6.26 -6.16 -34.01
N ASP A 185 -7.01 -5.07 -33.81
CA ASP A 185 -8.46 -5.06 -34.01
C ASP A 185 -8.82 -5.13 -35.51
N GLU A 186 -8.05 -4.44 -36.36
CA GLU A 186 -8.18 -4.53 -37.84
C GLU A 186 -7.86 -5.94 -38.32
N LEU A 187 -6.76 -6.53 -37.83
CA LEU A 187 -6.35 -7.89 -38.17
C LEU A 187 -7.36 -8.94 -37.69
N SER A 188 -7.93 -8.76 -36.50
CA SER A 188 -8.93 -9.68 -35.93
C SER A 188 -10.20 -9.68 -36.76
N LYS A 189 -10.67 -8.50 -37.17
CA LYS A 189 -11.82 -8.37 -38.07
C LYS A 189 -11.55 -9.00 -39.43
N MET A 190 -10.39 -8.70 -40.03
CA MET A 190 -9.97 -9.29 -41.31
C MET A 190 -9.90 -10.82 -41.24
N PHE A 191 -9.38 -11.36 -40.15
CA PHE A 191 -9.27 -12.80 -39.94
C PHE A 191 -10.65 -13.47 -39.82
N ILE A 192 -11.57 -12.87 -39.04
CA ILE A 192 -12.94 -13.38 -38.92
C ILE A 192 -13.66 -13.31 -40.28
N ASP A 193 -13.57 -12.19 -40.99
CA ASP A 193 -14.24 -12.01 -42.28
C ASP A 193 -13.72 -13.00 -43.34
N ALA A 194 -12.42 -13.31 -43.33
CA ALA A 194 -11.79 -14.20 -44.30
C ALA A 194 -11.97 -15.69 -43.98
N TYR A 195 -11.99 -16.08 -42.69
CA TYR A 195 -11.94 -17.48 -42.25
C TYR A 195 -13.16 -17.92 -41.44
N GLN A 196 -14.25 -17.13 -41.41
CA GLN A 196 -15.51 -17.55 -40.81
C GLN A 196 -16.02 -18.87 -41.41
N ASN A 197 -16.71 -19.65 -40.58
CA ASN A 197 -17.23 -20.98 -40.93
C ASN A 197 -16.14 -22.00 -41.32
N GLN A 198 -14.89 -21.78 -40.90
CA GLN A 198 -13.82 -22.78 -41.02
C GLN A 198 -13.56 -23.46 -39.69
N VAL A 199 -13.16 -24.73 -39.73
CA VAL A 199 -12.71 -25.46 -38.53
C VAL A 199 -11.25 -25.15 -38.28
N LEU A 200 -10.94 -24.60 -37.11
CA LEU A 200 -9.57 -24.33 -36.67
C LEU A 200 -9.15 -25.28 -35.56
N SER A 201 -7.85 -25.59 -35.54
CA SER A 201 -7.26 -26.47 -34.53
C SER A 201 -5.84 -26.04 -34.14
N PRO A 202 -5.42 -26.29 -32.88
CA PRO A 202 -4.06 -25.98 -32.43
C PRO A 202 -2.99 -26.58 -33.33
N GLY A 203 -1.99 -25.77 -33.66
CA GLY A 203 -0.87 -26.11 -34.55
C GLY A 203 -1.11 -25.76 -36.03
N GLN A 204 -2.35 -25.48 -36.44
CA GLN A 204 -2.68 -25.17 -37.82
C GLN A 204 -1.99 -23.89 -38.30
N ARG A 205 -1.44 -23.93 -39.52
CA ARG A 205 -0.72 -22.83 -40.15
C ARG A 205 -1.52 -22.26 -41.32
N ILE A 206 -1.72 -20.95 -41.33
CA ILE A 206 -2.55 -20.22 -42.28
C ILE A 206 -1.71 -19.09 -42.89
N LEU A 207 -1.82 -18.88 -44.19
CA LEU A 207 -1.26 -17.71 -44.87
C LEU A 207 -2.36 -16.68 -45.09
N MET A 208 -2.20 -15.52 -44.47
CA MET A 208 -3.10 -14.38 -44.60
C MET A 208 -2.41 -13.28 -45.41
N ASP A 209 -3.10 -12.69 -46.37
CA ASP A 209 -2.57 -11.54 -47.12
C ASP A 209 -3.07 -10.24 -46.50
N HIS A 210 -2.15 -9.36 -46.11
CA HIS A 210 -2.47 -8.00 -45.68
C HIS A 210 -1.76 -7.01 -46.61
N ARG A 211 -2.51 -6.34 -47.50
CA ARG A 211 -2.00 -5.32 -48.43
C ARG A 211 -0.80 -5.80 -49.28
N ASN A 212 -0.85 -7.02 -49.83
CA ASN A 212 0.21 -7.70 -50.60
C ASN A 212 1.42 -8.18 -49.78
N ILE A 213 1.30 -8.22 -48.44
CA ILE A 213 2.31 -8.75 -47.54
C ILE A 213 1.78 -10.07 -46.97
N PRO A 214 2.39 -11.22 -47.32
CA PRO A 214 1.96 -12.51 -46.79
C PRO A 214 2.41 -12.64 -45.32
N LEU A 215 1.43 -12.78 -44.44
CA LEU A 215 1.59 -13.03 -43.02
C LEU A 215 1.34 -14.52 -42.74
N LEU A 216 2.20 -15.11 -41.92
CA LEU A 216 2.02 -16.47 -41.43
C LEU A 216 1.32 -16.40 -40.08
N VAL A 217 0.17 -17.06 -39.98
CA VAL A 217 -0.64 -17.17 -38.78
C VAL A 217 -0.63 -18.61 -38.31
N VAL A 218 -0.34 -18.85 -37.03
CA VAL A 218 -0.32 -20.18 -36.41
C VAL A 218 -1.30 -20.23 -35.25
N VAL A 219 -2.22 -21.17 -35.27
CA VAL A 219 -3.17 -21.37 -34.16
C VAL A 219 -2.43 -21.99 -32.98
N LYS A 220 -2.40 -21.32 -31.83
CA LYS A 220 -1.73 -21.82 -30.60
C LYS A 220 -2.70 -22.54 -29.69
N THR A 221 -3.80 -21.89 -29.36
CA THR A 221 -4.80 -22.43 -28.43
C THR A 221 -6.20 -22.12 -28.95
N VAL A 222 -7.14 -22.98 -28.58
CA VAL A 222 -8.56 -22.79 -28.87
C VAL A 222 -9.39 -22.99 -27.61
N SER A 223 -10.50 -22.26 -27.52
CA SER A 223 -11.54 -22.50 -26.52
C SER A 223 -12.84 -22.84 -27.21
N LEU A 224 -13.54 -23.87 -26.72
CA LEU A 224 -14.77 -24.39 -27.30
C LEU A 224 -16.01 -23.87 -26.56
N THR A 225 -17.12 -23.64 -27.26
CA THR A 225 -18.36 -23.05 -26.73
C THR A 225 -19.59 -23.58 -27.47
N ASP A 226 -20.73 -23.61 -26.78
CA ASP A 226 -22.03 -23.92 -27.36
C ASP A 226 -22.73 -22.61 -27.79
N LEU A 227 -23.42 -22.62 -28.92
CA LEU A 227 -24.13 -21.45 -29.47
C LEU A 227 -25.33 -21.00 -28.60
N ALA A 228 -25.77 -21.85 -27.65
CA ALA A 228 -26.80 -21.55 -26.68
C ALA A 228 -26.20 -20.69 -25.54
N MET A 229 -26.36 -19.38 -25.66
CA MET A 229 -25.86 -18.35 -24.75
C MET A 229 -26.19 -18.59 -23.27
N SER A 230 -25.16 -18.61 -22.42
CA SER A 230 -25.19 -17.95 -21.11
C SER A 230 -23.89 -17.18 -20.93
N SER A 231 -24.04 -15.87 -20.81
CA SER A 231 -23.00 -14.84 -20.80
C SER A 231 -22.21 -14.76 -19.48
N ASP A 232 -21.88 -15.87 -18.81
CA ASP A 232 -21.22 -15.74 -17.50
C ASP A 232 -20.37 -16.92 -16.97
N ASP A 233 -19.98 -17.91 -17.79
CA ASP A 233 -19.21 -19.06 -17.26
C ASP A 233 -17.98 -19.43 -18.11
N SER A 234 -17.13 -18.43 -18.37
CA SER A 234 -15.91 -18.65 -19.14
C SER A 234 -14.66 -18.19 -18.44
N SER A 235 -14.36 -18.81 -17.30
CA SER A 235 -12.99 -19.26 -17.02
C SER A 235 -12.62 -20.36 -18.03
N LYS A 236 -12.55 -19.98 -19.32
CA LYS A 236 -12.58 -20.93 -20.45
C LYS A 236 -11.25 -21.67 -20.54
N LYS A 237 -11.26 -22.94 -20.14
CA LYS A 237 -10.16 -23.90 -20.34
C LYS A 237 -9.67 -23.81 -21.80
N MET A 238 -8.42 -23.40 -21.97
CA MET A 238 -7.77 -23.32 -23.28
C MET A 238 -7.14 -24.67 -23.61
N TYR A 239 -7.39 -25.16 -24.81
CA TYR A 239 -6.86 -26.43 -25.29
C TYR A 239 -5.70 -26.18 -26.27
N ARG A 240 -4.60 -26.91 -26.06
CA ARG A 240 -3.43 -26.95 -26.96
C ARG A 240 -3.36 -28.22 -27.80
N GLU A 241 -4.24 -29.17 -27.54
CA GLU A 241 -4.26 -30.48 -28.17
C GLU A 241 -4.86 -30.38 -29.58
N PRO A 242 -4.28 -31.04 -30.61
CA PRO A 242 -4.79 -31.01 -31.99
C PRO A 242 -6.21 -31.58 -32.18
N GLN A 243 -6.70 -32.34 -31.20
CA GLN A 243 -8.06 -32.89 -31.20
C GLN A 243 -9.12 -31.87 -30.78
N ALA A 244 -8.73 -30.80 -30.08
CA ALA A 244 -9.62 -29.70 -29.77
C ALA A 244 -9.80 -28.85 -31.04
N ARG A 245 -10.96 -28.97 -31.69
CA ARG A 245 -11.27 -28.28 -32.93
C ARG A 245 -12.64 -27.64 -32.82
N GLY A 246 -12.83 -26.48 -33.44
CA GLY A 246 -14.12 -25.81 -33.46
C GLY A 246 -14.27 -24.92 -34.67
N ILE A 247 -15.52 -24.59 -34.98
CA ILE A 247 -15.88 -23.69 -36.09
C ILE A 247 -15.69 -22.24 -35.64
N LEU A 248 -14.97 -21.45 -36.43
CA LEU A 248 -14.85 -20.01 -36.23
C LEU A 248 -16.16 -19.31 -36.61
N THR A 249 -16.68 -18.52 -35.69
CA THR A 249 -17.91 -17.72 -35.87
C THR A 249 -17.60 -16.23 -35.78
N THR A 250 -18.54 -15.39 -36.19
CA THR A 250 -18.42 -13.92 -36.06
C THR A 250 -18.40 -13.44 -34.60
N GLN A 251 -18.84 -14.28 -33.67
CA GLN A 251 -18.83 -14.01 -32.22
C GLN A 251 -17.57 -14.57 -31.54
N SER A 252 -16.74 -15.33 -32.26
CA SER A 252 -15.51 -15.89 -31.72
C SER A 252 -14.48 -14.79 -31.47
N ARG A 253 -13.86 -14.83 -30.29
CA ARG A 253 -12.82 -13.86 -29.93
C ARG A 253 -11.46 -14.27 -30.49
N VAL A 254 -10.89 -13.48 -31.39
CA VAL A 254 -9.55 -13.69 -31.94
C VAL A 254 -8.53 -12.85 -31.15
N LEU A 255 -7.43 -13.45 -30.72
CA LEU A 255 -6.34 -12.78 -30.02
C LEU A 255 -5.02 -13.05 -30.77
N PHE A 256 -4.27 -12.00 -31.09
CA PHE A 256 -2.98 -12.16 -31.76
C PHE A 256 -1.81 -12.02 -30.77
N HIS A 257 -0.78 -12.82 -31.02
CA HIS A 257 0.51 -12.80 -30.34
C HIS A 257 1.61 -12.71 -31.40
N ARG A 258 2.70 -12.02 -31.08
CA ARG A 258 3.84 -11.89 -32.00
C ARG A 258 4.63 -13.20 -32.05
N ASP A 259 5.19 -13.53 -33.22
CA ASP A 259 6.16 -14.63 -33.35
C ASP A 259 7.36 -14.42 -32.40
N ALA A 260 7.92 -15.50 -31.86
CA ALA A 260 9.00 -15.50 -30.87
C ALA A 260 10.29 -14.79 -31.33
N LYS A 261 10.39 -14.45 -32.62
CA LYS A 261 11.51 -13.70 -33.21
C LYS A 261 11.39 -12.18 -33.03
N GLY A 262 10.25 -11.66 -32.56
CA GLY A 262 10.09 -10.26 -32.14
C GLY A 262 10.00 -9.21 -33.26
N ASP A 263 10.21 -9.59 -34.53
CA ASP A 263 10.28 -8.65 -35.67
C ASP A 263 8.92 -8.06 -36.10
N PHE A 264 7.79 -8.51 -35.55
CA PHE A 264 6.45 -8.10 -35.98
C PHE A 264 5.85 -7.07 -35.01
N ASN A 265 5.65 -5.83 -35.47
CA ASN A 265 5.15 -4.74 -34.63
C ASN A 265 3.60 -4.72 -34.59
N LEU A 266 3.00 -5.29 -33.54
CA LEU A 266 1.55 -5.34 -33.33
C LEU A 266 1.11 -4.29 -32.29
N LYS A 267 0.19 -3.40 -32.62
CA LYS A 267 -0.44 -2.50 -31.64
C LYS A 267 -1.41 -3.29 -30.75
N PRO A 268 -1.36 -3.09 -29.42
CA PRO A 268 -2.24 -3.81 -28.50
C PRO A 268 -3.71 -3.39 -28.68
N SER A 269 -4.61 -4.39 -28.75
CA SER A 269 -6.06 -4.19 -28.82
C SER A 269 -6.63 -3.48 -27.57
N MET A 270 -7.72 -2.72 -27.76
CA MET A 270 -8.49 -2.11 -26.66
C MET A 270 -9.23 -3.14 -25.81
N HIS A 271 -9.57 -4.28 -26.41
CA HIS A 271 -10.46 -5.24 -25.81
C HIS A 271 -9.72 -6.41 -25.17
N LYS A 272 -8.46 -6.70 -25.57
CA LYS A 272 -7.63 -7.77 -25.00
C LYS A 272 -7.54 -7.61 -23.47
N PRO A 273 -7.97 -8.61 -22.68
CA PRO A 273 -7.70 -8.60 -21.25
C PRO A 273 -6.19 -8.80 -21.12
N ASN A 274 -5.55 -8.23 -20.10
CA ASN A 274 -4.17 -8.61 -19.81
C ASN A 274 -4.13 -10.12 -19.57
N SER A 275 -3.58 -10.87 -20.53
CA SER A 275 -3.47 -12.34 -20.47
C SER A 275 -2.62 -12.79 -19.28
N ASN A 276 -1.77 -11.88 -18.78
CA ASN A 276 -1.13 -11.94 -17.48
C ASN A 276 -1.93 -11.06 -16.51
N ALA A 277 -3.08 -11.53 -16.04
CA ALA A 277 -3.77 -10.86 -14.94
C ALA A 277 -2.79 -10.78 -13.76
N ILE A 278 -2.29 -9.58 -13.49
CA ILE A 278 -1.30 -9.31 -12.44
C ILE A 278 -1.91 -9.56 -11.05
N LEU A 279 -3.24 -9.63 -10.93
CA LEU A 279 -3.93 -9.94 -9.69
C LEU A 279 -4.50 -11.35 -9.71
N ALA A 280 -4.29 -12.09 -8.63
CA ALA A 280 -4.96 -13.37 -8.43
C ALA A 280 -6.49 -13.16 -8.38
N PRO A 281 -7.29 -14.01 -9.06
CA PRO A 281 -8.73 -13.77 -9.26
C PRO A 281 -9.60 -13.83 -7.98
N ASP A 282 -9.09 -14.37 -6.86
CA ASP A 282 -9.86 -14.60 -5.61
C ASP A 282 -9.28 -13.85 -4.38
N PHE A 283 -8.84 -12.61 -4.56
CA PHE A 283 -8.10 -11.89 -3.51
C PHE A 283 -8.99 -11.14 -2.50
N ARG A 284 -8.81 -11.41 -1.20
CA ARG A 284 -9.38 -10.64 -0.07
C ARG A 284 -8.27 -10.05 0.80
N PHE A 285 -8.47 -8.81 1.26
CA PHE A 285 -7.48 -8.07 2.03
C PHE A 285 -7.22 -8.69 3.42
N GLU A 286 -8.24 -9.32 4.02
CA GLU A 286 -8.16 -9.95 5.35
C GLU A 286 -7.17 -11.13 5.41
N ASP A 287 -6.98 -11.84 4.29
CA ASP A 287 -6.16 -13.06 4.23
C ASP A 287 -4.64 -12.78 4.26
N MET A 288 -4.22 -11.53 4.09
CA MET A 288 -2.80 -11.16 4.02
C MET A 288 -2.12 -11.03 5.39
N GLY A 289 -2.90 -11.05 6.47
CA GLY A 289 -2.39 -10.83 7.83
C GLY A 289 -1.81 -9.42 8.02
N ILE A 290 -2.38 -8.43 7.34
CA ILE A 290 -2.07 -7.01 7.50
C ILE A 290 -3.36 -6.36 8.04
N GLY A 291 -3.29 -5.69 9.18
CA GLY A 291 -4.42 -4.99 9.79
C GLY A 291 -4.20 -3.49 9.85
N GLY A 292 -5.27 -2.71 9.69
CA GLY A 292 -5.26 -1.26 9.97
C GLY A 292 -4.58 -0.37 8.94
N LEU A 293 -4.39 -0.83 7.69
CA LEU A 293 -3.72 -0.06 6.63
C LEU A 293 -4.52 -0.03 5.31
N ASP A 294 -5.83 -0.23 5.37
CA ASP A 294 -6.68 -0.41 4.20
C ASP A 294 -6.69 0.84 3.29
N ASP A 295 -6.68 2.04 3.90
CA ASP A 295 -6.68 3.32 3.17
C ASP A 295 -5.34 3.56 2.44
N GLU A 296 -4.23 3.25 3.09
CA GLU A 296 -2.89 3.29 2.51
C GLU A 296 -2.80 2.30 1.35
N PHE A 297 -3.25 1.06 1.54
CA PHE A 297 -3.27 0.02 0.51
C PHE A 297 -4.16 0.39 -0.68
N ALA A 298 -5.37 0.91 -0.44
CA ALA A 298 -6.26 1.39 -1.50
C ALA A 298 -5.60 2.53 -2.30
N THR A 299 -4.84 3.39 -1.62
CA THR A 299 -4.07 4.46 -2.26
C THR A 299 -2.93 3.91 -3.12
N ILE A 300 -2.16 2.92 -2.64
CA ILE A 300 -1.14 2.22 -3.46
C ILE A 300 -1.81 1.61 -4.68
N PHE A 301 -2.91 0.89 -4.49
CA PHE A 301 -3.59 0.17 -5.56
C PHE A 301 -4.09 1.10 -6.66
N ARG A 302 -4.75 2.20 -6.27
CA ARG A 302 -5.23 3.21 -7.21
C ARG A 302 -4.09 3.93 -7.94
N ARG A 303 -2.98 4.25 -7.26
CA ARG A 303 -1.89 5.06 -7.84
C ARG A 303 -0.85 4.24 -8.60
N ALA A 304 -0.42 3.10 -8.06
CA ALA A 304 0.63 2.27 -8.63
C ALA A 304 0.08 1.14 -9.52
N PHE A 305 -0.95 0.43 -9.07
CA PHE A 305 -1.43 -0.80 -9.73
C PHE A 305 -2.54 -0.59 -10.74
N ALA A 306 -3.32 0.49 -10.68
CA ALA A 306 -4.40 0.76 -11.63
C ALA A 306 -3.92 0.71 -13.08
N SER A 307 -2.79 1.36 -13.38
CA SER A 307 -2.19 1.34 -14.72
C SER A 307 -1.82 -0.06 -15.22
N ARG A 308 -1.69 -1.06 -14.34
CA ARG A 308 -1.31 -2.43 -14.69
C ARG A 308 -2.51 -3.36 -14.85
N ILE A 309 -3.64 -2.99 -14.27
CA ILE A 309 -4.89 -3.76 -14.27
C ILE A 309 -5.71 -3.44 -15.52
N PHE A 310 -5.70 -2.18 -15.96
CA PHE A 310 -6.43 -1.77 -17.16
C PHE A 310 -5.78 -2.31 -18.44
N PRO A 311 -6.57 -2.52 -19.52
CA PRO A 311 -6.06 -2.96 -20.81
C PRO A 311 -4.97 -2.03 -21.38
N PRO A 312 -3.88 -2.57 -21.93
CA PRO A 312 -2.71 -1.79 -22.38
C PRO A 312 -3.07 -0.83 -23.51
N GLY A 313 -4.04 -1.20 -24.36
CA GLY A 313 -4.57 -0.31 -25.38
C GLY A 313 -5.15 0.98 -24.81
N LEU A 314 -5.93 0.91 -23.72
CA LEU A 314 -6.52 2.10 -23.09
C LEU A 314 -5.44 3.02 -22.51
N ILE A 315 -4.41 2.44 -21.89
CA ILE A 315 -3.29 3.18 -21.28
C ILE A 315 -2.45 3.87 -22.35
N ALA A 316 -2.17 3.19 -23.46
CA ALA A 316 -1.48 3.76 -24.61
C ALA A 316 -2.25 4.94 -25.21
N LYS A 317 -3.59 4.88 -25.28
CA LYS A 317 -4.44 6.01 -25.71
C LYS A 317 -4.41 7.19 -24.75
N MET A 318 -4.34 6.93 -23.44
CA MET A 318 -4.20 7.98 -22.44
C MET A 318 -2.79 8.59 -22.41
N GLY A 319 -1.79 7.94 -23.02
CA GLY A 319 -0.41 8.39 -23.02
C GLY A 319 0.26 8.33 -21.66
N ILE A 320 -0.25 7.48 -20.75
CA ILE A 320 0.25 7.36 -19.37
C ILE A 320 1.29 6.24 -19.32
N THR A 321 2.46 6.52 -18.77
CA THR A 321 3.47 5.51 -18.47
C THR A 321 3.16 4.79 -17.17
N HIS A 322 3.50 3.51 -17.07
CA HIS A 322 3.36 2.79 -15.82
C HIS A 322 4.29 3.35 -14.73
N VAL A 323 3.80 3.32 -13.48
CA VAL A 323 4.63 3.66 -12.33
C VAL A 323 5.75 2.64 -12.20
N LYS A 324 7.00 3.14 -12.11
CA LYS A 324 8.21 2.33 -11.98
C LYS A 324 8.64 2.12 -10.53
N GLY A 325 8.25 3.01 -9.62
CA GLY A 325 8.78 3.02 -8.27
C GLY A 325 7.77 3.45 -7.20
N LEU A 326 7.78 2.71 -6.09
CA LEU A 326 7.03 2.94 -4.87
C LEU A 326 8.02 3.08 -3.71
N LEU A 327 7.89 4.14 -2.90
CA LEU A 327 8.65 4.32 -1.66
C LEU A 327 7.70 4.21 -0.46
N LEU A 328 7.97 3.24 0.40
CA LEU A 328 7.32 3.07 1.69
C LEU A 328 8.22 3.67 2.78
N TYR A 329 7.74 4.68 3.48
CA TYR A 329 8.48 5.30 4.58
C TYR A 329 7.63 5.43 5.83
N GLY A 330 8.26 5.51 7.00
CA GLY A 330 7.54 5.64 8.27
C GLY A 330 8.38 5.14 9.46
N PRO A 331 7.89 5.26 10.70
CA PRO A 331 8.61 4.80 11.87
C PRO A 331 8.93 3.28 11.81
N PRO A 332 10.03 2.83 12.46
CA PRO A 332 10.35 1.41 12.56
C PRO A 332 9.22 0.64 13.25
N GLY A 333 9.06 -0.64 12.90
CA GLY A 333 8.07 -1.52 13.53
C GLY A 333 6.64 -1.43 12.98
N THR A 334 6.35 -0.57 11.99
CA THR A 334 5.02 -0.44 11.37
C THR A 334 4.71 -1.46 10.26
N GLY A 335 5.58 -2.44 10.02
CA GLY A 335 5.30 -3.52 9.07
C GLY A 335 5.60 -3.21 7.59
N LYS A 336 6.39 -2.17 7.28
CA LYS A 336 6.81 -1.81 5.91
C LYS A 336 7.35 -3.00 5.10
N THR A 337 8.25 -3.79 5.70
CA THR A 337 8.82 -5.01 5.08
C THR A 337 7.79 -6.10 4.84
N LEU A 338 6.79 -6.24 5.72
CA LEU A 338 5.70 -7.19 5.53
C LEU A 338 4.82 -6.76 4.35
N ILE A 339 4.46 -5.48 4.28
CA ILE A 339 3.65 -4.90 3.21
C ILE A 339 4.31 -5.12 1.85
N ALA A 340 5.60 -4.78 1.71
CA ALA A 340 6.30 -4.95 0.44
C ALA A 340 6.35 -6.42 -0.01
N ARG A 341 6.60 -7.36 0.91
CA ARG A 341 6.60 -8.80 0.61
C ARG A 341 5.23 -9.30 0.22
N GLN A 342 4.19 -8.81 0.89
CA GLN A 342 2.81 -9.19 0.62
C GLN A 342 2.33 -8.64 -0.73
N ILE A 343 2.67 -7.39 -1.06
CA ILE A 343 2.47 -6.82 -2.40
C ILE A 343 3.17 -7.69 -3.46
N GLY A 344 4.41 -8.11 -3.20
CA GLY A 344 5.16 -9.00 -4.10
C GLY A 344 4.52 -10.39 -4.30
N LYS A 345 3.81 -10.92 -3.30
CA LYS A 345 3.07 -12.19 -3.39
C LYS A 345 1.70 -12.03 -4.05
N MET A 346 1.03 -10.91 -3.81
CA MET A 346 -0.29 -10.59 -4.36
C MET A 346 -0.24 -10.43 -5.86
N LEU A 347 0.83 -9.83 -6.35
CA LEU A 347 1.04 -9.64 -7.77
C LEU A 347 1.51 -10.98 -8.36
N ASN A 348 0.82 -11.49 -9.37
CA ASN A 348 1.18 -12.66 -10.18
C ASN A 348 2.39 -12.33 -11.09
N ALA A 349 3.47 -11.90 -10.45
CA ALA A 349 4.73 -11.46 -11.00
C ALA A 349 5.78 -12.57 -10.86
N ASN A 350 6.94 -12.38 -11.50
CA ASN A 350 8.10 -13.21 -11.19
C ASN A 350 8.45 -13.10 -9.70
N PRO A 351 9.04 -14.14 -9.08
CA PRO A 351 9.36 -14.14 -7.65
C PRO A 351 10.14 -12.88 -7.27
N PRO A 352 9.69 -12.14 -6.23
CA PRO A 352 10.25 -10.83 -5.92
C PRO A 352 11.71 -10.96 -5.47
N LYS A 353 12.58 -10.13 -6.02
CA LYS A 353 13.98 -10.03 -5.60
C LYS A 353 14.06 -9.09 -4.40
N VAL A 354 14.28 -9.63 -3.21
CA VAL A 354 14.42 -8.85 -1.97
C VAL A 354 15.90 -8.69 -1.66
N ILE A 355 16.32 -7.44 -1.42
CA ILE A 355 17.72 -7.09 -1.18
C ILE A 355 17.76 -6.09 -0.04
N ASN A 356 18.68 -6.28 0.89
CA ASN A 356 18.91 -5.29 1.92
C ASN A 356 19.91 -4.23 1.44
N GLY A 357 19.69 -2.96 1.76
CA GLY A 357 20.54 -1.85 1.33
C GLY A 357 22.03 -2.12 1.56
N PRO A 358 22.47 -2.47 2.79
CA PRO A 358 23.86 -2.78 3.08
C PRO A 358 24.46 -3.93 2.24
N GLU A 359 23.66 -4.91 1.80
CA GLU A 359 24.14 -6.05 0.99
C GLU A 359 24.60 -5.62 -0.41
N VAL A 360 24.15 -4.46 -0.88
CA VAL A 360 24.54 -3.90 -2.18
C VAL A 360 25.95 -3.29 -2.11
N LEU A 361 26.38 -2.86 -0.91
CA LEU A 361 27.63 -2.13 -0.71
C LEU A 361 28.81 -3.10 -0.50
N ASN A 362 29.75 -3.10 -1.44
CA ASN A 362 31.00 -3.85 -1.37
C ASN A 362 32.18 -2.87 -1.27
N LYS A 363 33.23 -3.27 -0.55
CA LYS A 363 34.45 -2.46 -0.38
C LYS A 363 35.24 -2.30 -1.68
N TYR A 364 35.03 -3.18 -2.65
CA TYR A 364 35.71 -3.15 -3.95
C TYR A 364 34.95 -2.23 -4.91
N VAL A 365 35.64 -1.19 -5.40
CA VAL A 365 35.11 -0.21 -6.36
C VAL A 365 34.59 -0.93 -7.61
N GLY A 366 33.40 -0.55 -8.07
CA GLY A 366 32.73 -1.12 -9.25
C GLY A 366 31.89 -2.38 -9.00
N GLN A 367 32.18 -3.18 -7.96
CA GLN A 367 31.38 -4.38 -7.67
C GLN A 367 29.94 -4.07 -7.25
N SER A 368 29.73 -2.99 -6.49
CA SER A 368 28.38 -2.55 -6.12
C SER A 368 27.54 -2.12 -7.32
N GLU A 369 28.15 -1.49 -8.32
CA GLU A 369 27.48 -1.12 -9.57
C GLU A 369 27.15 -2.35 -10.42
N GLU A 370 28.08 -3.30 -10.51
CA GLU A 370 27.87 -4.57 -11.22
C GLU A 370 26.74 -5.38 -10.59
N ASN A 371 26.67 -5.44 -9.26
CA ASN A 371 25.58 -6.07 -8.54
C ASN A 371 24.24 -5.46 -8.94
N ILE A 372 24.13 -4.13 -8.96
CA ILE A 372 22.90 -3.47 -9.42
C ILE A 372 22.57 -3.83 -10.87
N ARG A 373 23.55 -3.83 -11.78
CA ARG A 373 23.31 -4.22 -13.18
C ARG A 373 22.79 -5.66 -13.29
N LYS A 374 23.32 -6.60 -12.51
CA LYS A 374 22.87 -8.00 -12.48
C LYS A 374 21.42 -8.14 -12.01
N LEU A 375 20.96 -7.29 -11.09
CA LEU A 375 19.57 -7.33 -10.61
C LEU A 375 18.55 -7.02 -11.71
N PHE A 376 18.86 -6.01 -12.53
CA PHE A 376 18.01 -5.56 -13.64
C PHE A 376 18.21 -6.37 -14.93
N ALA A 377 19.32 -7.11 -15.08
CA ALA A 377 19.65 -7.84 -16.30
C ALA A 377 18.57 -8.84 -16.75
N ASP A 378 17.96 -9.56 -15.81
CA ASP A 378 16.90 -10.53 -16.13
C ASP A 378 15.65 -9.84 -16.67
N ALA A 379 15.28 -8.70 -16.07
CA ALA A 379 14.13 -7.91 -16.50
C ALA A 379 14.38 -7.25 -17.87
N GLU A 380 15.60 -6.76 -18.10
CA GLU A 380 16.04 -6.21 -19.39
C GLU A 380 16.01 -7.24 -20.51
N LYS A 381 16.50 -8.45 -20.23
CA LYS A 381 16.51 -9.55 -21.20
C LYS A 381 15.09 -9.95 -21.59
N GLU A 382 14.21 -10.14 -20.61
CA GLU A 382 12.82 -10.50 -20.88
C GLU A 382 12.06 -9.38 -21.59
N TYR A 383 12.32 -8.11 -21.26
CA TYR A 383 11.73 -6.98 -21.97
C TYR A 383 12.17 -6.92 -23.43
N LYS A 384 13.44 -7.22 -23.73
CA LYS A 384 13.96 -7.26 -25.11
C LYS A 384 13.36 -8.41 -25.93
N GLU A 385 13.06 -9.55 -25.29
CA GLU A 385 12.49 -10.72 -25.96
C GLU A 385 10.96 -10.61 -26.17
N LYS A 386 10.22 -10.06 -25.20
CA LYS A 386 8.75 -10.06 -25.18
C LYS A 386 8.10 -8.68 -25.28
N GLY A 387 8.87 -7.60 -25.19
CA GLY A 387 8.36 -6.23 -25.19
C GLY A 387 7.32 -5.99 -24.10
N ASP A 388 6.21 -5.35 -24.46
CA ASP A 388 5.12 -5.00 -23.53
C ASP A 388 4.32 -6.21 -23.01
N GLU A 389 4.51 -7.42 -23.59
CA GLU A 389 3.91 -8.66 -23.07
C GLU A 389 4.78 -9.35 -22.00
N SER A 390 5.90 -8.74 -21.61
CA SER A 390 6.76 -9.26 -20.53
C SER A 390 6.05 -9.26 -19.18
N SER A 391 6.39 -10.24 -18.33
CA SER A 391 5.89 -10.29 -16.97
C SER A 391 6.53 -9.21 -16.10
N LEU A 392 5.83 -8.81 -15.03
CA LEU A 392 6.31 -7.82 -14.09
C LEU A 392 7.46 -8.41 -13.25
N HIS A 393 8.56 -7.67 -13.15
CA HIS A 393 9.68 -7.95 -12.24
C HIS A 393 9.62 -6.99 -11.05
N ILE A 394 9.54 -7.54 -9.85
CA ILE A 394 9.47 -6.76 -8.61
C ILE A 394 10.82 -6.82 -7.90
N ILE A 395 11.40 -5.65 -7.64
CA ILE A 395 12.66 -5.51 -6.89
C ILE A 395 12.37 -4.73 -5.61
N ILE A 396 12.61 -5.36 -4.46
CA ILE A 396 12.36 -4.80 -3.14
C ILE A 396 13.70 -4.45 -2.50
N PHE A 397 13.90 -3.17 -2.20
CA PHE A 397 15.04 -2.69 -1.42
C PHE A 397 14.58 -2.35 -0.01
N ASP A 398 15.10 -3.09 0.98
CA ASP A 398 15.00 -2.71 2.38
C ASP A 398 16.13 -1.74 2.75
N GLU A 399 15.89 -0.86 3.72
CA GLU A 399 16.85 0.16 4.17
C GLU A 399 17.50 0.95 3.02
N LEU A 400 16.68 1.47 2.10
CA LEU A 400 17.16 2.18 0.91
C LEU A 400 18.05 3.39 1.26
N ASP A 401 17.84 4.01 2.42
CA ASP A 401 18.64 5.12 2.97
C ASP A 401 20.07 4.72 3.35
N ALA A 402 20.39 3.44 3.49
CA ALA A 402 21.77 2.99 3.67
C ALA A 402 22.61 3.21 2.40
N VAL A 403 21.99 3.05 1.23
CA VAL A 403 22.63 3.07 -0.09
C VAL A 403 22.44 4.41 -0.80
N CYS A 404 21.25 4.99 -0.68
CA CYS A 404 20.82 6.14 -1.46
C CYS A 404 20.82 7.44 -0.66
N LYS A 405 21.94 7.74 0.02
CA LYS A 405 22.09 8.97 0.81
C LYS A 405 22.17 10.20 -0.10
N GLN A 406 21.84 11.38 0.46
CA GLN A 406 22.07 12.65 -0.22
C GLN A 406 23.53 12.79 -0.67
N ARG A 407 23.72 13.08 -1.96
CA ARG A 407 25.04 13.29 -2.56
C ARG A 407 25.73 14.48 -1.91
N GLY A 408 27.02 14.35 -1.61
CA GLY A 408 27.83 15.46 -1.10
C GLY A 408 27.67 15.78 0.39
N SER A 409 26.87 15.01 1.17
CA SER A 409 26.75 15.17 2.63
C SER A 409 27.96 14.63 3.42
N GLY A 410 29.15 14.70 2.84
CA GLY A 410 30.35 13.98 3.26
C GLY A 410 31.02 14.52 4.52
N SER A 411 30.47 14.23 5.69
CA SER A 411 31.20 14.24 6.96
C SER A 411 31.72 12.83 7.24
N GLY A 412 32.88 12.49 6.67
CA GLY A 412 33.78 11.42 7.12
C GLY A 412 33.48 9.98 6.66
N GLY A 413 34.16 9.53 5.60
CA GLY A 413 34.70 8.15 5.61
C GLY A 413 34.53 7.19 4.42
N GLY A 414 33.91 7.51 3.29
CA GLY A 414 33.69 6.50 2.24
C GLY A 414 33.88 6.99 0.81
N THR A 415 34.95 6.53 0.15
CA THR A 415 35.22 6.23 -1.29
C THR A 415 34.31 6.67 -2.45
N GLY A 416 33.25 7.48 -2.29
CA GLY A 416 32.31 7.87 -3.35
C GLY A 416 31.44 6.72 -3.88
N VAL A 417 31.54 5.52 -3.31
CA VAL A 417 30.84 4.31 -3.77
C VAL A 417 29.31 4.45 -3.62
N GLY A 418 28.84 5.15 -2.59
CA GLY A 418 27.41 5.45 -2.42
C GLY A 418 26.87 6.27 -3.60
N ASP A 419 27.56 7.36 -3.96
CA ASP A 419 27.16 8.25 -5.05
C ASP A 419 27.15 7.52 -6.40
N SER A 420 28.14 6.64 -6.65
CA SER A 420 28.22 5.89 -7.89
C SER A 420 27.10 4.85 -8.03
N VAL A 421 26.72 4.22 -6.91
CA VAL A 421 25.56 3.33 -6.83
C VAL A 421 24.25 4.07 -7.11
N VAL A 422 24.03 5.25 -6.52
CA VAL A 422 22.81 6.05 -6.79
C VAL A 422 22.74 6.41 -8.27
N ASN A 423 23.86 6.84 -8.87
CA ASN A 423 23.93 7.11 -10.31
C ASN A 423 23.56 5.89 -11.15
N GLN A 424 24.06 4.71 -10.78
CA GLN A 424 23.76 3.48 -11.50
C GLN A 424 22.27 3.09 -11.37
N LEU A 425 21.65 3.27 -10.21
CA LEU A 425 20.22 3.04 -10.02
C LEU A 425 19.37 4.03 -10.86
N LEU A 426 19.74 5.31 -10.86
CA LEU A 426 19.09 6.32 -11.70
C LEU A 426 19.20 5.99 -13.18
N ALA A 427 20.38 5.57 -13.65
CA ALA A 427 20.58 5.19 -15.05
C ALA A 427 19.74 3.97 -15.46
N LYS A 428 19.43 3.06 -14.52
CA LYS A 428 18.54 1.91 -14.77
C LYS A 428 17.05 2.28 -14.78
N LEU A 429 16.63 3.28 -14.01
CA LEU A 429 15.25 3.76 -14.00
C LEU A 429 14.92 4.69 -15.18
N ASP A 430 15.86 5.57 -15.53
CA ASP A 430 15.71 6.63 -16.54
C ASP A 430 16.35 6.32 -17.89
N GLY A 431 17.02 5.16 -18.02
CA GLY A 431 17.79 4.79 -19.20
C GLY A 431 17.01 4.91 -20.52
N VAL A 432 17.77 4.95 -21.62
CA VAL A 432 17.25 5.07 -23.00
C VAL A 432 16.23 3.98 -23.32
N ASP A 433 16.45 2.76 -22.79
CA ASP A 433 15.51 1.66 -22.81
C ASP A 433 14.60 1.77 -21.57
N GLN A 434 13.50 2.53 -21.66
CA GLN A 434 12.54 2.63 -20.56
C GLN A 434 11.85 1.27 -20.34
N LEU A 435 12.30 0.54 -19.32
CA LEU A 435 11.72 -0.74 -18.93
C LEU A 435 10.33 -0.52 -18.33
N ASN A 436 9.29 -0.88 -19.07
CA ASN A 436 7.92 -0.82 -18.59
C ASN A 436 7.56 -2.02 -17.71
N ASN A 437 8.39 -3.06 -17.64
CA ASN A 437 8.12 -4.32 -16.94
C ASN A 437 8.75 -4.42 -15.54
N ILE A 438 9.24 -3.32 -14.97
CA ILE A 438 9.84 -3.29 -13.63
C ILE A 438 8.97 -2.52 -12.64
N LEU A 439 8.98 -2.97 -11.38
CA LEU A 439 8.47 -2.25 -10.23
C LEU A 439 9.51 -2.29 -9.10
N LEU A 440 10.03 -1.12 -8.75
CA LEU A 440 10.95 -0.92 -7.64
C LEU A 440 10.16 -0.54 -6.38
N ILE A 441 10.30 -1.30 -5.31
CA ILE A 441 9.73 -0.96 -3.99
C ILE A 441 10.88 -0.65 -3.04
N GLY A 442 11.05 0.62 -2.70
CA GLY A 442 12.00 1.08 -1.69
C GLY A 442 11.34 1.18 -0.32
N MET A 443 12.03 0.76 0.72
CA MET A 443 11.59 0.93 2.10
C MET A 443 12.63 1.70 2.90
N THR A 444 12.18 2.65 3.71
CA THR A 444 13.07 3.42 4.58
C THR A 444 12.39 3.84 5.87
N ASN A 445 13.17 4.07 6.92
CA ASN A 445 12.69 4.76 8.11
C ASN A 445 12.83 6.29 8.01
N ARG A 446 13.69 6.77 7.10
CA ARG A 446 14.13 8.17 7.01
C ARG A 446 14.09 8.66 5.57
N LYS A 447 12.94 9.23 5.18
CA LYS A 447 12.76 9.84 3.85
C LYS A 447 13.71 11.02 3.61
N ASP A 448 14.04 11.77 4.66
CA ASP A 448 14.95 12.93 4.65
C ASP A 448 16.38 12.58 4.22
N MET A 449 16.81 11.34 4.45
CA MET A 449 18.16 10.90 4.11
C MET A 449 18.29 10.47 2.64
N ILE A 450 17.19 10.26 1.94
CA ILE A 450 17.19 9.79 0.55
C ILE A 450 17.52 10.94 -0.40
N ASP A 451 18.27 10.64 -1.45
CA ASP A 451 18.53 11.56 -2.55
C ASP A 451 17.24 12.01 -3.27
N ASP A 452 17.00 13.32 -3.28
CA ASP A 452 15.86 13.96 -3.96
C ASP A 452 15.76 13.62 -5.45
N ALA A 453 16.86 13.25 -6.10
CA ALA A 453 16.86 12.78 -7.48
C ALA A 453 15.99 11.52 -7.62
N LEU A 454 16.07 10.56 -6.70
CA LEU A 454 15.28 9.33 -6.76
C LEU A 454 13.78 9.59 -6.53
N LEU A 455 13.45 10.61 -5.74
CA LEU A 455 12.08 11.00 -5.37
C LEU A 455 11.33 11.75 -6.47
N ARG A 456 11.95 11.97 -7.64
CA ARG A 456 11.30 12.69 -8.75
C ARG A 456 10.26 11.80 -9.45
N PRO A 457 9.14 12.37 -9.94
CA PRO A 457 8.19 11.65 -10.76
C PRO A 457 8.86 10.95 -11.96
N GLY A 458 8.40 9.73 -12.27
CA GLY A 458 9.04 8.85 -13.26
C GLY A 458 10.07 7.86 -12.69
N ARG A 459 10.54 8.07 -11.44
CA ARG A 459 11.43 7.17 -10.68
C ARG A 459 10.66 6.54 -9.51
N LEU A 460 10.92 6.97 -8.27
CA LEU A 460 10.07 6.68 -7.12
C LEU A 460 8.97 7.74 -7.07
N GLU A 461 7.90 7.52 -7.83
CA GLU A 461 6.83 8.51 -7.95
C GLU A 461 5.85 8.47 -6.78
N VAL A 462 5.49 7.26 -6.34
CA VAL A 462 4.51 7.08 -5.27
C VAL A 462 5.25 6.99 -3.95
N HIS A 463 5.08 8.01 -3.12
CA HIS A 463 5.56 8.02 -1.74
C HIS A 463 4.38 7.74 -0.80
N LEU A 464 4.52 6.71 0.02
CA LEU A 464 3.51 6.34 1.01
C LEU A 464 4.12 6.36 2.41
N GLU A 465 3.49 7.12 3.28
CA GLU A 465 3.79 7.12 4.70
C GLU A 465 2.99 6.03 5.39
N ILE A 466 3.66 5.15 6.11
CA ILE A 466 3.04 4.13 6.94
C ILE A 466 3.18 4.57 8.38
N SER A 467 2.10 5.16 8.89
CA SER A 467 1.98 5.68 10.25
C SER A 467 1.80 4.56 11.28
N LEU A 468 1.76 4.94 12.56
CA LEU A 468 1.38 4.01 13.62
C LEU A 468 -0.11 3.61 13.46
N PRO A 469 -0.48 2.38 13.82
CA PRO A 469 -1.86 1.91 13.68
C PRO A 469 -2.83 2.61 14.63
N ASP A 470 -4.00 2.96 14.10
CA ASP A 470 -5.15 3.45 14.88
C ASP A 470 -5.72 2.36 15.79
N GLU A 471 -6.64 2.72 16.68
CA GLU A 471 -7.25 1.77 17.62
C GLU A 471 -7.92 0.57 16.93
N ALA A 472 -8.68 0.82 15.86
CA ALA A 472 -9.23 -0.23 15.00
C ALA A 472 -8.12 -1.06 14.33
N GLY A 473 -7.06 -0.40 13.84
CA GLY A 473 -5.93 -1.10 13.25
C GLY A 473 -5.17 -1.98 14.25
N ARG A 474 -5.00 -1.53 15.50
CA ARG A 474 -4.40 -2.34 16.58
C ARG A 474 -5.24 -3.54 16.93
N LEU A 475 -6.56 -3.38 16.97
CA LEU A 475 -7.50 -4.49 17.14
C LEU A 475 -7.33 -5.54 16.03
N ASP A 476 -7.23 -5.11 14.78
CA ASP A 476 -7.03 -6.03 13.65
C ASP A 476 -5.68 -6.75 13.73
N ILE A 477 -4.60 -6.04 14.06
CA ILE A 477 -3.27 -6.63 14.27
C ILE A 477 -3.29 -7.64 15.43
N LEU A 478 -3.96 -7.30 16.54
CA LEU A 478 -4.15 -8.21 17.67
C LEU A 478 -4.90 -9.47 17.23
N LYS A 479 -6.02 -9.33 16.51
CA LYS A 479 -6.80 -10.45 15.97
C LYS A 479 -5.95 -11.34 15.06
N ILE A 480 -5.12 -10.77 14.20
CA ILE A 480 -4.24 -11.53 13.30
C ILE A 480 -3.22 -12.35 14.09
N HIS A 481 -2.59 -11.75 15.09
CA HIS A 481 -1.58 -12.44 15.89
C HIS A 481 -2.18 -13.47 16.87
N THR A 482 -3.39 -13.26 17.35
CA THR A 482 -4.10 -14.20 18.24
C THR A 482 -4.93 -15.24 17.48
N ALA A 483 -5.19 -15.07 16.18
CA ALA A 483 -6.02 -15.97 15.38
C ALA A 483 -5.59 -17.44 15.49
N LYS A 484 -4.29 -17.72 15.44
CA LYS A 484 -3.75 -19.09 15.60
C LYS A 484 -3.89 -19.64 17.02
N MET A 485 -3.79 -18.78 18.02
CA MET A 485 -3.99 -19.18 19.42
C MET A 485 -5.47 -19.47 19.69
N ALA A 486 -6.36 -18.63 19.15
CA ALA A 486 -7.79 -18.79 19.22
C ALA A 486 -8.28 -20.04 18.47
N SER A 487 -7.79 -20.31 17.26
CA SER A 487 -8.17 -21.50 16.48
C SER A 487 -7.78 -22.80 17.16
N ASN A 488 -6.74 -22.77 18.00
CA ASN A 488 -6.24 -23.92 18.74
C ASN A 488 -6.84 -24.01 20.17
N GLY A 489 -7.75 -23.12 20.55
CA GLY A 489 -8.36 -23.11 21.88
C GLY A 489 -7.42 -22.73 23.03
N LEU A 490 -6.29 -22.07 22.73
CA LEU A 490 -5.27 -21.67 23.72
C LEU A 490 -5.47 -20.23 24.23
N LEU A 491 -6.44 -19.50 23.67
CA LEU A 491 -6.82 -18.16 24.11
C LEU A 491 -8.03 -18.25 25.04
N ASP A 492 -7.89 -17.78 26.27
CA ASP A 492 -9.00 -17.78 27.22
C ASP A 492 -10.10 -16.78 26.83
N SER A 493 -11.34 -17.12 27.16
CA SER A 493 -12.53 -16.29 26.97
C SER A 493 -12.54 -15.00 27.79
N SER A 494 -11.68 -14.91 28.81
CA SER A 494 -11.49 -13.70 29.65
C SER A 494 -10.82 -12.54 28.91
N ILE A 495 -10.25 -12.78 27.72
CA ILE A 495 -9.49 -11.77 26.97
C ILE A 495 -10.43 -10.95 26.09
N ASN A 496 -10.52 -9.65 26.38
CA ASN A 496 -11.13 -8.68 25.48
C ASN A 496 -10.06 -7.97 24.63
N LEU A 497 -10.04 -8.26 23.33
CA LEU A 497 -9.08 -7.63 22.40
C LEU A 497 -9.35 -6.13 22.20
N GLU A 498 -10.59 -5.66 22.37
CA GLU A 498 -10.93 -4.23 22.30
C GLU A 498 -10.33 -3.47 23.47
N GLU A 499 -10.40 -4.06 24.68
CA GLU A 499 -9.75 -3.50 25.88
C GLU A 499 -8.23 -3.37 25.67
N LEU A 500 -7.59 -4.43 25.16
CA LEU A 500 -6.15 -4.42 24.88
C LEU A 500 -5.77 -3.38 23.80
N ALA A 501 -6.60 -3.19 22.76
CA ALA A 501 -6.38 -2.18 21.75
C ALA A 501 -6.44 -0.74 22.32
N GLY A 502 -7.32 -0.52 23.30
CA GLY A 502 -7.44 0.74 24.04
C GLY A 502 -6.27 1.02 25.00
N LEU A 503 -5.68 -0.03 25.59
CA LEU A 503 -4.52 0.08 26.49
C LEU A 503 -3.18 0.22 25.73
N THR A 504 -3.08 -0.32 24.51
CA THR A 504 -1.84 -0.34 23.69
C THR A 504 -1.65 0.92 22.84
N LYS A 505 -1.85 2.11 23.43
CA LYS A 505 -1.72 3.39 22.70
C LYS A 505 -0.30 3.59 22.15
N ASN A 506 -0.20 3.98 20.87
CA ASN A 506 1.04 4.15 20.11
C ASN A 506 1.90 2.90 19.90
N PHE A 507 1.39 1.71 20.22
CA PHE A 507 2.13 0.49 19.91
C PHE A 507 2.24 0.32 18.40
N SER A 508 3.45 0.04 17.92
CA SER A 508 3.70 -0.38 16.55
C SER A 508 3.28 -1.84 16.32
N GLY A 509 3.08 -2.26 15.07
CA GLY A 509 2.74 -3.66 14.77
C GLY A 509 3.75 -4.67 15.31
N ALA A 510 5.05 -4.31 15.32
CA ALA A 510 6.10 -5.12 15.92
C ALA A 510 5.97 -5.22 17.45
N GLU A 511 5.61 -4.13 18.12
CA GLU A 511 5.40 -4.10 19.58
C GLU A 511 4.15 -4.87 20.00
N ILE A 512 3.07 -4.80 19.22
CA ILE A 512 1.87 -5.62 19.45
C ILE A 512 2.21 -7.11 19.30
N SER A 513 2.99 -7.47 18.28
CA SER A 513 3.51 -8.84 18.15
C SER A 513 4.39 -9.24 19.34
N GLY A 514 5.22 -8.31 19.83
CA GLY A 514 6.02 -8.47 21.04
C GLY A 514 5.17 -8.70 22.28
N LEU A 515 4.09 -7.95 22.45
CA LEU A 515 3.15 -8.07 23.55
C LEU A 515 2.48 -9.46 23.58
N VAL A 516 1.99 -9.94 22.44
CA VAL A 516 1.40 -11.28 22.35
C VAL A 516 2.43 -12.38 22.65
N LYS A 517 3.68 -12.22 22.21
CA LYS A 517 4.77 -13.15 22.53
C LYS A 517 5.16 -13.12 24.00
N ALA A 518 5.21 -11.94 24.61
CA ALA A 518 5.49 -11.77 26.04
C ALA A 518 4.37 -12.40 26.88
N ALA A 519 3.11 -12.17 26.55
CA ALA A 519 1.97 -12.82 27.22
C ALA A 519 2.05 -14.36 27.11
N ALA A 520 2.38 -14.88 25.94
CA ALA A 520 2.62 -16.32 25.77
C ALA A 520 3.82 -16.82 26.61
N SER A 521 4.88 -16.02 26.72
CA SER A 521 6.04 -16.31 27.58
C SER A 521 5.69 -16.33 29.06
N CYS A 522 4.86 -15.39 29.54
CA CYS A 522 4.33 -15.40 30.91
C CYS A 522 3.52 -16.67 31.16
N ALA A 523 2.65 -17.04 30.20
CA ALA A 523 1.89 -18.27 30.29
C ALA A 523 2.80 -19.52 30.32
N PHE A 524 3.89 -19.55 29.52
CA PHE A 524 4.89 -20.64 29.58
C PHE A 524 5.53 -20.69 30.97
N SER A 525 5.95 -19.54 31.51
CA SER A 525 6.59 -19.45 32.82
C SER A 525 5.68 -19.90 33.96
N ARG A 526 4.35 -19.75 33.85
CA ARG A 526 3.39 -20.27 34.85
C ARG A 526 3.38 -21.80 34.90
N HIS A 527 3.65 -22.46 33.78
CA HIS A 527 3.56 -23.92 33.64
C HIS A 527 4.92 -24.63 33.68
N THR A 528 6.03 -23.89 33.72
CA THR A 528 7.39 -24.40 33.92
C THR A 528 7.87 -24.14 35.34
N GLU A 529 8.33 -25.17 36.07
CA GLU A 529 8.92 -24.96 37.40
C GLU A 529 10.32 -24.34 37.31
N VAL A 530 10.51 -23.22 38.02
CA VAL A 530 11.80 -22.55 38.18
C VAL A 530 12.70 -23.43 39.06
N GLY A 531 13.36 -24.41 38.45
CA GLY A 531 14.27 -25.33 39.15
C GLY A 531 14.63 -26.61 38.38
N GLN A 532 13.80 -27.06 37.43
CA GLN A 532 14.11 -28.19 36.56
C GLN A 532 13.91 -27.82 35.10
N LEU A 533 15.00 -27.51 34.40
CA LEU A 533 15.06 -27.16 32.97
C LEU A 533 14.53 -28.24 31.98
N ALA A 534 13.91 -29.32 32.46
CA ALA A 534 13.47 -30.44 31.63
C ALA A 534 12.21 -31.20 32.12
N ALA A 535 11.60 -30.82 33.24
CA ALA A 535 10.38 -31.47 33.73
C ALA A 535 9.16 -30.63 33.34
N VAL A 536 8.72 -30.80 32.10
CA VAL A 536 7.44 -30.28 31.63
C VAL A 536 6.33 -30.99 32.41
N LYS A 537 5.51 -30.25 33.19
CA LYS A 537 4.36 -30.82 33.91
C LYS A 537 3.43 -31.55 32.93
N GLN A 538 2.75 -32.61 33.38
CA GLN A 538 1.73 -33.32 32.59
C GLN A 538 0.52 -32.43 32.18
N ASP A 539 0.45 -31.19 32.68
CA ASP A 539 -0.62 -30.20 32.44
C ASP A 539 -0.41 -29.28 31.22
N VAL A 540 0.55 -29.53 30.33
CA VAL A 540 0.72 -28.67 29.12
C VAL A 540 -0.53 -28.67 28.22
N ALA A 541 -1.34 -29.72 28.29
CA ALA A 541 -2.56 -29.84 27.50
C ALA A 541 -3.66 -28.82 27.91
N SER A 542 -3.59 -28.24 29.11
CA SER A 542 -4.54 -27.22 29.61
C SER A 542 -3.98 -25.80 29.59
N MET A 543 -2.81 -25.59 28.98
CA MET A 543 -2.16 -24.28 28.94
C MET A 543 -2.98 -23.28 28.11
N ASN A 544 -3.52 -22.27 28.77
CA ASN A 544 -4.19 -21.13 28.14
C ASN A 544 -3.50 -19.81 28.51
N VAL A 545 -3.57 -18.85 27.59
CA VAL A 545 -3.17 -17.46 27.84
C VAL A 545 -4.37 -16.72 28.42
N ASN A 546 -4.19 -16.09 29.58
CA ASN A 546 -5.25 -15.39 30.31
C ASN A 546 -5.06 -13.87 30.22
N ARG A 547 -6.09 -13.10 30.62
CA ARG A 547 -6.01 -11.63 30.71
C ARG A 547 -4.83 -11.15 31.56
N ASP A 548 -4.55 -11.82 32.68
CA ASP A 548 -3.47 -11.41 33.58
C ASP A 548 -2.08 -11.54 32.94
N ASP A 549 -1.88 -12.51 32.04
CA ASP A 549 -0.62 -12.65 31.30
C ASP A 549 -0.39 -11.44 30.38
N PHE A 550 -1.44 -10.91 29.76
CA PHE A 550 -1.37 -9.68 28.96
C PHE A 550 -1.10 -8.44 29.83
N MET A 551 -1.70 -8.36 31.03
CA MET A 551 -1.45 -7.24 31.94
C MET A 551 -0.01 -7.21 32.44
N VAL A 552 0.58 -8.37 32.75
CA VAL A 552 2.00 -8.47 33.10
C VAL A 552 2.86 -8.11 31.89
N ALA A 553 2.55 -8.63 30.70
CA ALA A 553 3.28 -8.33 29.48
C ALA A 553 3.27 -6.82 29.11
N LEU A 554 2.19 -6.09 29.41
CA LEU A 554 2.12 -4.63 29.21
C LEU A 554 3.10 -3.86 30.11
N THR A 555 3.48 -4.41 31.27
CA THR A 555 4.49 -3.78 32.13
C THR A 555 5.91 -3.99 31.64
N GLU A 556 6.17 -5.10 30.94
CA GLU A 556 7.48 -5.43 30.37
C GLU A 556 7.71 -4.79 29.00
N VAL A 557 6.69 -4.86 28.12
CA VAL A 557 6.78 -4.35 26.75
C VAL A 557 6.41 -2.87 26.73
N ARG A 558 7.42 -2.01 26.68
CA ARG A 558 7.23 -0.57 26.53
C ARG A 558 7.20 -0.17 25.05
N PRO A 559 6.34 0.78 24.65
CA PRO A 559 6.35 1.30 23.29
C PRO A 559 7.64 2.08 23.03
N ALA A 560 8.26 1.89 21.86
CA ALA A 560 9.42 2.66 21.43
C ALA A 560 9.03 4.11 21.07
N TYR A 561 7.76 4.33 20.70
CA TYR A 561 7.16 5.64 20.46
C TYR A 561 6.09 5.91 21.51
N GLY A 562 6.33 6.84 22.42
CA GLY A 562 5.31 7.18 23.40
C GLY A 562 5.86 7.91 24.61
N VAL A 563 4.94 8.09 25.56
CA VAL A 563 5.15 8.76 26.83
C VAL A 563 6.30 8.08 27.56
N SER A 564 7.40 8.80 27.81
CA SER A 564 8.34 8.43 28.87
C SER A 564 7.61 8.61 30.21
N GLU A 565 6.63 7.74 30.52
CA GLU A 565 5.88 7.82 31.76
C GLU A 565 6.83 7.79 32.94
N ALA A 566 7.94 7.05 32.82
CA ALA A 566 9.01 7.05 33.82
C ALA A 566 9.59 8.46 34.06
N GLU A 567 9.94 9.22 33.02
CA GLU A 567 10.51 10.58 33.15
C GLU A 567 9.47 11.57 33.68
N LEU A 568 8.22 11.46 33.23
CA LEU A 568 7.12 12.32 33.69
C LEU A 568 6.71 12.00 35.13
N MET A 569 6.69 10.72 35.51
CA MET A 569 6.45 10.27 36.88
C MET A 569 7.61 10.65 37.81
N GLU A 570 8.85 10.63 37.32
CA GLU A 570 10.01 11.15 38.06
C GLU A 570 9.84 12.65 38.36
N ALA A 571 9.37 13.42 37.38
CA ALA A 571 9.08 14.85 37.59
C ALA A 571 7.93 15.10 38.58
N ILE A 572 7.05 14.12 38.80
CA ILE A 572 5.89 14.19 39.73
C ILE A 572 6.07 13.21 40.90
N ARG A 573 7.31 12.94 41.32
CA ARG A 573 7.61 11.93 42.36
C ARG A 573 6.78 12.07 43.65
N LEU A 574 6.45 13.29 44.06
CA LEU A 574 5.71 13.59 45.29
C LEU A 574 4.26 13.97 45.03
N GLY A 575 3.74 13.75 43.82
CA GLY A 575 2.42 14.23 43.41
C GLY A 575 2.36 15.75 43.23
N VAL A 576 1.15 16.25 42.97
CA VAL A 576 0.85 17.69 42.98
C VAL A 576 0.01 17.99 44.21
N ILE A 577 0.59 18.73 45.15
CA ILE A 577 -0.08 19.13 46.39
C ILE A 577 -0.88 20.41 46.11
N PRO A 578 -2.22 20.39 46.24
CA PRO A 578 -3.06 21.56 45.99
C PRO A 578 -3.06 22.51 47.19
N TYR A 579 -1.90 23.09 47.51
CA TYR A 579 -1.74 23.95 48.69
C TYR A 579 -2.42 25.32 48.58
N ALA A 580 -2.86 25.71 47.38
CA ALA A 580 -3.52 26.98 47.16
C ALA A 580 -4.64 26.88 46.10
N PRO A 581 -5.73 27.67 46.22
CA PRO A 581 -6.85 27.64 45.27
C PRO A 581 -6.44 27.97 43.83
N HIS A 582 -5.39 28.78 43.65
CA HIS A 582 -4.90 29.17 42.34
C HIS A 582 -4.29 27.98 41.56
N ILE A 583 -3.79 26.94 42.24
CA ILE A 583 -3.24 25.73 41.59
C ILE A 583 -4.36 24.94 40.93
N ASN A 584 -5.43 24.66 41.66
CA ASN A 584 -6.61 23.98 41.12
C ASN A 584 -7.24 24.78 39.99
N THR A 585 -7.31 26.11 40.14
CA THR A 585 -7.78 26.99 39.07
C THR A 585 -6.89 26.89 37.83
N THR A 586 -5.56 26.82 38.01
CA THR A 586 -4.59 26.67 36.92
C THR A 586 -4.74 25.34 36.22
N ILE A 587 -4.85 24.23 36.97
CA ILE A 587 -5.08 22.90 36.41
C ILE A 587 -6.37 22.90 35.58
N GLN A 588 -7.49 23.39 36.12
CA GLN A 588 -8.76 23.49 35.39
C GLN A 588 -8.65 24.36 34.14
N GLN A 589 -7.96 25.50 34.22
CA GLN A 589 -7.74 26.36 33.07
C GLN A 589 -6.89 25.68 31.99
N MET A 590 -5.90 24.87 32.36
CA MET A 590 -5.08 24.13 31.40
C MET A 590 -5.82 22.94 30.82
N SER A 591 -6.64 22.23 31.60
CA SER A 591 -7.53 21.18 31.08
C SER A 591 -8.47 21.71 30.00
N ARG A 592 -8.97 22.96 30.13
CA ARG A 592 -9.74 23.61 29.06
C ARG A 592 -8.91 23.90 27.81
N VAL A 593 -7.63 24.29 27.97
CA VAL A 593 -6.73 24.52 26.82
C VAL A 593 -6.44 23.21 26.10
N VAL A 594 -6.18 22.14 26.86
CA VAL A 594 -6.01 20.78 26.36
C VAL A 594 -7.27 20.32 25.59
N GLY A 595 -8.45 20.52 26.17
CA GLY A 595 -9.73 20.20 25.52
C GLY A 595 -9.94 20.98 24.22
N MET A 596 -9.67 22.29 24.23
CA MET A 596 -9.73 23.12 23.03
C MET A 596 -8.80 22.61 21.92
N VAL A 597 -7.55 22.24 22.24
CA VAL A 597 -6.62 21.69 21.23
C VAL A 597 -7.07 20.31 20.74
N LYS A 598 -7.79 19.52 21.56
CA LYS A 598 -8.28 18.18 21.20
C LYS A 598 -9.57 18.22 20.37
N GLU A 599 -10.43 19.19 20.59
CA GLU A 599 -11.78 19.25 19.99
C GLU A 599 -11.87 20.26 18.84
N ASP A 600 -11.22 21.42 18.94
CA ASP A 600 -11.38 22.50 17.95
C ASP A 600 -10.68 22.13 16.62
N PRO A 601 -11.39 22.09 15.48
CA PRO A 601 -10.81 21.79 14.19
C PRO A 601 -9.92 22.92 13.63
N ASN A 602 -10.05 24.15 14.13
CA ASN A 602 -9.30 25.31 13.63
C ASN A 602 -7.99 25.56 14.40
N LYS A 603 -7.78 24.87 15.53
CA LYS A 603 -6.64 25.09 16.42
C LYS A 603 -5.70 23.89 16.43
N PHE A 604 -4.67 23.96 15.59
CA PHE A 604 -3.71 22.87 15.37
C PHE A 604 -2.50 22.91 16.31
N SER A 605 -2.09 24.09 16.75
CA SER A 605 -1.01 24.23 17.73
C SER A 605 -1.31 25.30 18.77
N THR A 606 -0.75 25.12 19.96
CA THR A 606 -0.81 26.11 21.04
C THR A 606 0.44 25.97 21.88
N SER A 607 1.05 27.10 22.24
CA SER A 607 2.20 27.18 23.12
C SER A 607 1.79 27.79 24.46
N VAL A 608 2.19 27.15 25.57
CA VAL A 608 1.89 27.59 26.93
C VAL A 608 3.21 27.75 27.69
N LEU A 609 3.43 28.94 28.24
CA LEU A 609 4.59 29.26 29.05
C LEU A 609 4.25 29.22 30.54
N PHE A 610 4.86 28.29 31.28
CA PHE A 610 4.84 28.25 32.74
C PHE A 610 6.04 29.01 33.29
N HIS A 611 5.78 30.08 34.04
CA HIS A 611 6.83 30.91 34.63
C HIS A 611 6.64 31.14 36.12
N GLY A 612 7.74 31.31 36.86
CA GLY A 612 7.71 31.48 38.32
C GLY A 612 9.08 31.24 38.96
N PRO A 613 9.23 31.47 40.27
CA PRO A 613 10.52 31.33 40.96
C PRO A 613 11.06 29.90 40.90
N MET A 614 12.37 29.74 41.09
CA MET A 614 13.01 28.43 41.11
C MET A 614 12.38 27.55 42.20
N GLY A 615 12.16 26.27 41.91
CA GLY A 615 11.56 25.34 42.88
C GLY A 615 10.05 25.48 43.10
N SER A 616 9.32 26.31 42.35
CA SER A 616 7.86 26.45 42.50
C SER A 616 7.02 25.29 41.94
N GLY A 617 7.63 24.26 41.34
CA GLY A 617 6.90 23.09 40.83
C GLY A 617 6.35 23.24 39.40
N LYS A 618 6.87 24.17 38.59
CA LYS A 618 6.46 24.38 37.19
C LYS A 618 6.49 23.10 36.34
N THR A 619 7.63 22.38 36.37
CA THR A 619 7.85 21.14 35.63
C THR A 619 6.88 20.05 36.07
N ALA A 620 6.71 19.89 37.39
CA ALA A 620 5.76 18.94 37.96
C ALA A 620 4.31 19.26 37.55
N LEU A 621 3.92 20.54 37.57
CA LEU A 621 2.58 20.97 37.14
C LEU A 621 2.34 20.70 35.65
N ALA A 622 3.31 21.05 34.79
CA ALA A 622 3.23 20.81 33.35
C ALA A 622 3.15 19.31 33.04
N ALA A 623 3.98 18.49 33.69
CA ALA A 623 3.95 17.04 33.56
C ALA A 623 2.62 16.44 34.05
N HIS A 624 2.08 16.92 35.17
CA HIS A 624 0.82 16.43 35.73
C HIS A 624 -0.36 16.70 34.79
N ILE A 625 -0.45 17.91 34.25
CA ILE A 625 -1.46 18.28 33.25
C ILE A 625 -1.30 17.43 31.99
N ALA A 626 -0.05 17.19 31.55
CA ALA A 626 0.20 16.41 30.36
C ALA A 626 -0.20 14.93 30.53
N LEU A 627 0.05 14.31 31.69
CA LEU A 627 -0.41 12.95 31.99
C LEU A 627 -1.95 12.87 32.07
N GLN A 628 -2.60 13.83 32.74
CA GLN A 628 -4.07 13.86 32.83
C GLN A 628 -4.77 14.16 31.50
N SER A 629 -4.08 14.75 30.53
CA SER A 629 -4.65 15.11 29.23
C SER A 629 -5.15 13.90 28.42
N GLY A 630 -4.59 12.71 28.69
CA GLY A 630 -4.84 11.51 27.90
C GLY A 630 -4.40 11.63 26.44
N PHE A 631 -3.48 12.54 26.12
CA PHE A 631 -2.89 12.63 24.79
C PHE A 631 -2.10 11.36 24.48
N PRO A 632 -2.16 10.85 23.24
CA PRO A 632 -1.41 9.67 22.86
C PRO A 632 0.10 9.85 23.08
N PHE A 633 0.67 10.98 22.67
CA PHE A 633 2.10 11.22 22.79
C PHE A 633 2.39 12.38 23.75
N VAL A 634 3.25 12.15 24.73
CA VAL A 634 3.76 13.19 25.65
C VAL A 634 5.26 13.00 25.77
N LYS A 635 6.06 14.00 25.45
CA LYS A 635 7.51 13.91 25.59
C LYS A 635 8.06 15.12 26.33
N MET A 636 8.97 14.87 27.25
CA MET A 636 9.74 15.92 27.91
C MET A 636 11.10 16.04 27.23
N VAL A 637 11.58 17.27 27.07
CA VAL A 637 12.94 17.58 26.64
C VAL A 637 13.55 18.39 27.77
N SER A 638 14.49 17.76 28.47
CA SER A 638 15.18 18.33 29.60
C SER A 638 16.62 18.72 29.23
N PRO A 639 17.26 19.65 29.95
CA PRO A 639 18.67 19.93 29.75
C PRO A 639 19.57 18.71 29.97
N SER A 640 19.17 17.75 30.81
CA SER A 640 19.89 16.48 31.04
C SER A 640 20.06 15.67 29.76
N ASP A 641 19.05 15.66 28.90
CA ASP A 641 19.08 14.92 27.63
C ASP A 641 20.10 15.50 26.65
N LEU A 642 20.40 16.79 26.80
CA LEU A 642 21.31 17.53 25.92
C LEU A 642 22.78 17.46 26.35
N VAL A 643 23.09 16.98 27.56
CA VAL A 643 24.46 16.96 28.13
C VAL A 643 25.40 16.07 27.30
N GLY A 644 24.90 15.00 26.70
CA GLY A 644 25.70 14.07 25.91
C GLY A 644 26.18 14.61 24.55
N TYR A 645 25.65 15.75 24.10
CA TYR A 645 25.96 16.33 22.79
C TYR A 645 27.07 17.37 22.88
N ARG A 646 28.09 17.22 22.05
CA ARG A 646 29.27 18.10 22.02
C ARG A 646 28.99 19.45 21.35
N ASP A 647 28.17 19.45 20.30
CA ASP A 647 27.93 20.61 19.45
C ASP A 647 26.48 21.07 19.53
N ASP A 648 26.26 22.39 19.39
CA ASP A 648 24.92 22.98 19.40
C ASP A 648 24.06 22.56 18.20
N PHE A 649 24.69 22.19 17.08
CA PHE A 649 23.99 21.60 15.93
C PHE A 649 23.39 20.22 16.29
N ALA A 650 24.14 19.40 17.02
CA ALA A 650 23.64 18.09 17.45
C ALA A 650 22.51 18.22 18.48
N LYS A 651 22.58 19.22 19.37
CA LYS A 651 21.46 19.57 20.28
C LYS A 651 20.24 20.04 19.50
N LYS A 652 20.42 20.89 18.50
CA LYS A 652 19.35 21.34 17.60
C LYS A 652 18.70 20.15 16.88
N ASP A 653 19.50 19.23 16.35
CA ASP A 653 19.01 18.04 15.66
C ASP A 653 18.21 17.13 16.60
N TYR A 654 18.62 17.01 17.87
CA TYR A 654 17.86 16.29 18.89
C TYR A 654 16.50 16.94 19.16
N VAL A 655 16.45 18.26 19.36
CA VAL A 655 15.19 18.99 19.56
C VAL A 655 14.31 18.86 18.32
N HIS A 656 14.87 19.06 17.12
CA HIS A 656 14.14 18.90 15.87
C HIS A 656 13.56 17.48 15.72
N LYS A 657 14.33 16.46 16.11
CA LYS A 657 13.86 15.07 16.14
C LYS A 657 12.71 14.90 17.13
N ALA A 658 12.76 15.51 18.32
CA ALA A 658 11.67 15.45 19.29
C ALA A 658 10.36 16.05 18.75
N PHE A 659 10.42 17.19 18.06
CA PHE A 659 9.25 17.76 17.36
C PHE A 659 8.78 16.86 16.20
N THR A 660 9.72 16.33 15.41
CA THR A 660 9.39 15.42 14.30
C THR A 660 8.70 14.15 14.79
N ASP A 661 9.14 13.58 15.92
CA ASP A 661 8.48 12.44 16.54
C ASP A 661 7.09 12.81 17.07
N ALA A 662 6.92 14.02 17.63
CA ALA A 662 5.62 14.54 18.05
C ALA A 662 4.64 14.71 16.87
N TYR A 663 5.14 15.02 15.67
CA TYR A 663 4.33 15.12 14.45
C TYR A 663 3.89 13.78 13.87
N LYS A 664 4.37 12.64 14.37
CA LYS A 664 3.89 11.31 13.93
C LYS A 664 2.62 10.88 14.66
N SER A 665 2.29 11.55 15.76
CA SER A 665 1.11 11.26 16.57
C SER A 665 0.00 12.26 16.22
N PRO A 666 -1.27 11.82 16.07
CA PRO A 666 -2.37 12.71 15.71
C PRO A 666 -2.57 13.83 16.75
N ALA A 667 -2.24 13.57 18.01
CA ALA A 667 -2.24 14.55 19.08
C ALA A 667 -1.04 14.34 20.01
N SER A 668 -0.22 15.37 20.18
CA SER A 668 1.00 15.32 20.99
C SER A 668 1.14 16.51 21.93
N ILE A 669 1.74 16.26 23.10
CA ILE A 669 2.22 17.28 24.04
C ILE A 669 3.74 17.20 24.10
N LEU A 670 4.41 18.33 23.91
CA LEU A 670 5.85 18.45 24.09
C LEU A 670 6.15 19.40 25.24
N ILE A 671 6.88 18.93 26.25
CA ILE A 671 7.31 19.72 27.40
C ILE A 671 8.78 20.09 27.21
N LEU A 672 9.07 21.38 27.04
CA LEU A 672 10.42 21.92 27.02
C LEU A 672 10.74 22.45 28.43
N ASP A 673 11.54 21.70 29.18
CA ASP A 673 11.86 22.05 30.56
C ASP A 673 13.08 22.97 30.66
N ASP A 674 12.99 23.96 31.54
CA ASP A 674 14.08 24.88 31.90
C ASP A 674 14.66 25.60 30.66
N PHE A 675 13.82 26.37 29.97
CA PHE A 675 14.12 27.00 28.68
C PHE A 675 15.45 27.78 28.69
N GLU A 676 15.75 28.49 29.77
CA GLU A 676 17.02 29.21 29.94
C GLU A 676 18.25 28.29 29.85
N ARG A 677 18.17 27.06 30.37
CA ARG A 677 19.27 26.10 30.29
C ARG A 677 19.35 25.42 28.93
N LEU A 678 18.21 25.19 28.27
CA LEU A 678 18.18 24.65 26.90
C LEU A 678 18.91 25.57 25.91
N ILE A 679 18.77 26.89 26.06
CA ILE A 679 19.50 27.89 25.25
C ILE A 679 20.91 28.20 25.78
N GLY A 680 21.32 27.58 26.89
CA GLY A 680 22.64 27.78 27.49
C GLY A 680 22.86 29.17 28.08
N TRP A 681 21.80 29.82 28.60
CA TRP A 681 21.87 31.17 29.15
C TRP A 681 22.76 31.26 30.39
N ASN A 682 23.72 32.18 30.36
CA ASN A 682 24.58 32.50 31.51
C ASN A 682 24.41 33.99 31.91
N PRO A 683 24.17 34.31 33.20
CA PRO A 683 24.03 35.70 33.65
C PRO A 683 25.36 36.49 33.78
N ILE A 684 26.53 35.83 33.88
CA ILE A 684 27.84 36.50 34.09
C ILE A 684 28.29 37.29 32.84
N GLY A 685 27.69 36.98 31.69
CA GLY A 685 27.65 37.79 30.48
C GLY A 685 26.62 37.16 29.54
N PRO A 686 25.84 37.91 28.74
CA PRO A 686 24.67 37.41 28.00
C PRO A 686 25.06 36.48 26.85
N ARG A 687 25.63 35.32 27.18
CA ARG A 687 26.01 34.25 26.28
C ARG A 687 24.87 33.24 26.30
N PHE A 688 24.40 32.91 25.11
CA PHE A 688 23.42 31.88 24.82
C PHE A 688 23.70 31.33 23.43
N SER A 689 23.15 30.17 23.12
CA SER A 689 23.26 29.56 21.80
C SER A 689 22.19 30.14 20.87
N ASN A 690 22.60 31.03 19.95
CA ASN A 690 21.69 31.58 18.93
C ASN A 690 21.06 30.47 18.09
N THR A 691 21.83 29.45 17.73
CA THR A 691 21.36 28.30 16.94
C THR A 691 20.19 27.58 17.62
N MET A 692 20.29 27.36 18.93
CA MET A 692 19.21 26.74 19.72
C MET A 692 18.03 27.67 19.88
N LEU A 693 18.28 28.96 20.12
CA LEU A 693 17.25 29.98 20.30
C LEU A 693 16.37 30.09 19.04
N GLU A 694 16.98 30.32 17.88
CA GLU A 694 16.28 30.44 16.59
C GLU A 694 15.51 29.16 16.27
N ALA A 695 16.11 28.00 16.52
CA ALA A 695 15.45 26.71 16.28
C ALA A 695 14.22 26.53 17.18
N LEU A 696 14.34 26.78 18.48
CA LEU A 696 13.24 26.63 19.43
C LEU A 696 12.11 27.61 19.15
N THR A 697 12.42 28.89 18.93
CA THR A 697 11.42 29.91 18.61
C THR A 697 10.67 29.55 17.31
N THR A 698 11.38 29.10 16.28
CA THR A 698 10.76 28.65 15.03
C THR A 698 9.86 27.43 15.23
N LEU A 699 10.33 26.43 15.97
CA LEU A 699 9.59 25.18 16.19
C LEU A 699 8.33 25.38 17.05
N ILE A 700 8.39 26.26 18.06
CA ILE A 700 7.24 26.58 18.94
C ILE A 700 6.11 27.24 18.14
N VAL A 701 6.43 28.11 17.18
CA VAL A 701 5.45 28.84 16.37
C VAL A 701 4.99 28.03 15.13
N SER A 702 5.81 27.08 14.68
CA SER A 702 5.51 26.28 13.48
C SER A 702 4.19 25.52 13.60
N LYS A 703 3.46 25.45 12.48
CA LYS A 703 2.21 24.67 12.40
C LYS A 703 2.55 23.20 12.14
N PRO A 704 1.91 22.26 12.86
CA PRO A 704 2.09 20.84 12.57
C PRO A 704 1.52 20.48 11.19
N PRO A 705 1.92 19.32 10.63
CA PRO A 705 1.36 18.79 9.39
C PRO A 705 -0.16 18.61 9.45
N LYS A 706 -0.82 18.52 8.28
CA LYS A 706 -2.28 18.39 8.20
C LYS A 706 -2.79 17.20 9.03
N GLY A 707 -3.84 17.42 9.81
CA GLY A 707 -4.46 16.39 10.66
C GLY A 707 -3.78 16.16 12.01
N HIS A 708 -2.66 16.84 12.30
CA HIS A 708 -1.91 16.65 13.54
C HIS A 708 -2.07 17.85 14.47
N ARG A 709 -2.10 17.59 15.78
CA ARG A 709 -2.31 18.60 16.83
C ARG A 709 -1.11 18.59 17.79
N LEU A 710 -0.53 19.75 18.05
CA LEU A 710 0.65 19.89 18.92
C LEU A 710 0.41 20.92 20.02
N LEU A 711 0.56 20.51 21.28
CA LEU A 711 0.56 21.40 22.44
C LEU A 711 1.97 21.47 23.02
N VAL A 712 2.56 22.66 23.05
CA VAL A 712 3.92 22.86 23.58
C VAL A 712 3.84 23.52 24.94
N PHE A 713 4.34 22.85 25.98
CA PHE A 713 4.53 23.42 27.31
C PHE A 713 5.98 23.82 27.47
N VAL A 714 6.23 25.05 27.90
CA VAL A 714 7.58 25.56 28.13
C VAL A 714 7.67 26.04 29.57
N THR A 715 8.67 25.59 30.31
CA THR A 715 8.91 26.04 31.69
C THR A 715 10.11 26.99 31.74
N THR A 716 10.02 28.05 32.54
CA THR A 716 11.14 28.96 32.79
C THR A 716 11.12 29.47 34.22
N SER A 717 12.30 29.59 34.84
CA SER A 717 12.46 30.29 36.12
C SER A 717 12.82 31.77 35.94
N LYS A 718 13.23 32.18 34.73
CA LYS A 718 13.70 33.54 34.40
C LYS A 718 12.84 34.21 33.35
N ALA A 719 11.61 34.56 33.71
CA ALA A 719 10.67 35.25 32.82
C ALA A 719 11.21 36.59 32.26
N SER A 720 12.07 37.29 33.02
CA SER A 720 12.71 38.53 32.58
C SER A 720 13.64 38.32 31.39
N VAL A 721 14.33 37.17 31.32
CA VAL A 721 15.23 36.83 30.20
C VAL A 721 14.43 36.62 28.92
N LEU A 722 13.31 35.90 28.99
CA LEU A 722 12.46 35.69 27.81
C LEU A 722 11.86 37.00 27.27
N ARG A 723 11.54 37.96 28.17
CA ARG A 723 11.11 39.32 27.76
C ARG A 723 12.25 40.09 27.07
N MET A 724 13.47 39.97 27.58
CA MET A 724 14.65 40.61 26.97
C MET A 724 14.98 40.03 25.59
N LEU A 725 14.68 38.75 25.37
CA LEU A 725 14.85 38.07 24.08
C LEU A 725 13.66 38.22 23.14
N GLU A 726 12.59 38.93 23.53
CA GLU A 726 11.35 39.16 22.77
C GLU A 726 10.53 37.90 22.41
N ILE A 727 10.89 36.73 22.93
CA ILE A 727 10.21 35.44 22.68
C ILE A 727 8.91 35.33 23.48
N ASP A 728 8.74 36.17 24.50
CA ASP A 728 7.58 36.10 25.37
C ASP A 728 6.25 36.33 24.61
N ASN A 729 6.26 37.02 23.47
CA ASN A 729 5.07 37.26 22.64
C ASN A 729 4.69 36.07 21.76
N ASP A 730 5.60 35.11 21.53
CA ASP A 730 5.34 33.92 20.71
C ASP A 730 4.49 32.87 21.45
N PHE A 731 4.32 33.02 22.76
CA PHE A 731 3.50 32.13 23.58
C PHE A 731 2.03 32.53 23.59
N ALA A 732 1.15 31.61 23.16
CA ALA A 732 -0.28 31.85 23.10
C ALA A 732 -0.91 32.06 24.50
N LYS A 733 -0.35 31.44 25.55
CA LYS A 733 -0.80 31.61 26.93
C LYS A 733 0.37 31.62 27.91
N LYS A 734 0.32 32.52 28.89
CA LYS A 734 1.29 32.62 29.99
C LYS A 734 0.62 32.22 31.30
N VAL A 735 1.30 31.39 32.08
CA VAL A 735 0.81 30.81 33.33
C VAL A 735 1.82 31.08 34.43
N ALA A 736 1.41 31.84 35.43
CA ALA A 736 2.22 32.10 36.61
C ALA A 736 2.06 30.95 37.61
N VAL A 737 3.19 30.35 38.01
CA VAL A 737 3.25 29.34 39.08
C VAL A 737 4.07 29.95 40.23
N PRO A 738 3.43 30.71 41.13
CA PRO A 738 4.12 31.31 42.27
C PRO A 738 4.62 30.22 43.24
N GLY A 739 5.56 30.59 44.10
CA GLY A 739 5.90 29.77 45.25
C GLY A 739 4.82 29.85 46.34
N VAL A 740 5.08 29.18 47.46
CA VAL A 740 4.27 29.29 48.67
C VAL A 740 4.38 30.71 49.18
N SER A 741 3.29 31.47 49.07
CA SER A 741 3.30 32.91 49.26
C SER A 741 3.02 33.29 50.71
N ASN A 742 2.10 32.57 51.36
CA ASN A 742 1.59 32.90 52.70
C ASN A 742 1.79 31.74 53.68
N LEU A 743 1.85 32.04 54.98
CA LEU A 743 1.91 31.03 56.05
C LEU A 743 0.73 30.05 56.04
N ARG A 744 -0.46 30.48 55.59
CA ARG A 744 -1.62 29.58 55.43
C ARG A 744 -1.39 28.52 54.35
N GLU A 745 -0.78 28.92 53.23
CA GLU A 745 -0.44 27.99 52.15
C GLU A 745 0.64 27.00 52.62
N LEU A 746 1.63 27.49 53.38
CA LEU A 746 2.64 26.64 54.02
C LEU A 746 2.01 25.63 54.98
N ALA A 747 1.04 26.07 55.80
CA ALA A 747 0.28 25.20 56.68
C ALA A 747 -0.39 24.06 55.93
N THR A 748 -1.04 24.37 54.80
CA THR A 748 -1.71 23.37 53.96
C THR A 748 -0.71 22.39 53.34
N VAL A 749 0.48 22.84 52.91
CA VAL A 749 1.55 21.95 52.43
C VAL A 749 1.96 20.96 53.53
N LEU A 750 2.17 21.44 54.75
CA LEU A 750 2.61 20.61 55.88
C LEU A 750 1.49 19.68 56.35
N GLN A 751 0.24 20.11 56.26
CA GLN A 751 -0.94 19.28 56.58
C GLN A 751 -1.08 18.12 55.61
N GLU A 752 -0.93 18.34 54.29
CA GLU A 752 -1.06 17.25 53.30
C GLU A 752 0.03 16.17 53.46
N MET A 753 1.11 16.48 54.20
CA MET A 753 2.14 15.53 54.60
C MET A 753 1.76 14.80 55.91
N GLU A 754 0.49 14.45 56.10
CA GLU A 754 -0.16 13.95 57.35
C GLU A 754 0.62 12.85 58.11
N HIS A 755 1.53 12.13 57.46
CA HIS A 755 2.38 11.12 58.11
C HIS A 755 3.57 11.69 58.90
N ASP A 756 3.87 12.97 58.78
CA ASP A 756 5.15 13.54 59.23
C ASP A 756 5.03 14.61 60.34
N PHE A 757 3.86 15.24 60.52
CA PHE A 757 3.68 16.33 61.49
C PHE A 757 2.30 16.27 62.16
N ASN A 758 2.26 16.52 63.48
CA ASN A 758 0.98 16.73 64.17
C ASN A 758 0.50 18.18 63.95
N SER A 759 -0.81 18.39 64.09
CA SER A 759 -1.42 19.73 64.01
C SER A 759 -0.86 20.72 65.02
N ASN A 760 -0.37 20.27 66.17
CA ASN A 760 0.33 21.12 67.15
C ASN A 760 1.72 21.55 66.67
N ASP A 761 2.46 20.66 66.02
CA ASP A 761 3.81 20.92 65.52
C ASP A 761 3.77 21.93 64.37
N ILE A 762 2.79 21.79 63.47
CA ILE A 762 2.54 22.71 62.36
C ILE A 762 2.24 24.12 62.89
N ASN A 763 1.38 24.23 63.92
CA ASN A 763 1.05 25.51 64.52
C ASN A 763 2.26 26.15 65.24
N SER A 764 3.13 25.35 65.88
CA SER A 764 4.38 25.85 66.46
C SER A 764 5.28 26.44 65.37
N VAL A 765 5.57 25.67 64.31
CA VAL A 765 6.42 26.10 63.20
C VAL A 765 5.91 27.40 62.58
N ILE A 766 4.60 27.52 62.35
CA ILE A 766 4.01 28.74 61.76
C ILE A 766 4.17 29.95 62.68
N ASN A 767 3.90 29.78 63.98
CA ASN A 767 4.03 30.85 64.97
C ASN A 767 5.49 31.29 65.12
N ASP A 768 6.42 30.34 65.15
CA ASP A 768 7.85 30.60 65.28
C ASP A 768 8.41 31.32 64.05
N ILE A 769 8.00 30.90 62.84
CA ILE A 769 8.34 31.61 61.59
C ILE A 769 7.79 33.03 61.61
N HIS A 770 6.53 33.24 62.02
CA HIS A 770 5.94 34.57 62.11
C HIS A 770 6.69 35.47 63.11
N GLN A 771 7.06 34.92 64.27
CA GLN A 771 7.79 35.63 65.32
C GLN A 771 9.19 36.06 64.88
N GLN A 772 9.89 35.20 64.11
CA GLN A 772 11.25 35.49 63.65
C GLN A 772 11.30 36.37 62.39
N THR A 773 10.36 36.21 61.46
CA THR A 773 10.37 36.94 60.18
C THR A 773 9.54 38.23 60.17
N GLY A 774 8.65 38.41 61.17
CA GLY A 774 7.80 39.59 61.34
C GLY A 774 6.79 39.83 60.22
N SER A 775 6.52 38.83 59.37
CA SER A 775 5.65 38.95 58.20
C SER A 775 4.99 37.61 57.87
N ASP A 776 3.79 37.66 57.30
CA ASP A 776 3.07 36.48 56.81
C ASP A 776 3.56 36.00 55.43
N SER A 777 4.49 36.73 54.81
CA SER A 777 5.04 36.43 53.49
C SER A 777 6.22 35.46 53.52
N VAL A 778 6.06 34.32 52.85
CA VAL A 778 7.06 33.24 52.76
C VAL A 778 7.87 33.39 51.46
N GLY A 779 7.21 33.28 50.31
CA GLY A 779 7.83 33.45 48.98
C GLY A 779 8.76 32.31 48.54
N VAL A 780 8.76 31.19 49.24
CA VAL A 780 9.67 30.05 48.99
C VAL A 780 9.04 29.07 48.00
N GLY A 781 9.84 28.47 47.12
CA GLY A 781 9.37 27.43 46.19
C GLY A 781 8.98 26.14 46.94
N ILE A 782 7.91 25.49 46.49
CA ILE A 782 7.41 24.23 47.10
C ILE A 782 8.50 23.16 47.20
N LYS A 783 9.36 23.01 46.18
CA LYS A 783 10.47 22.02 46.21
C LYS A 783 11.43 22.29 47.36
N THR A 784 11.78 23.56 47.59
CA THR A 784 12.66 23.96 48.69
C THR A 784 12.01 23.69 50.05
N VAL A 785 10.71 23.94 50.18
CA VAL A 785 9.96 23.59 51.42
C VAL A 785 10.03 22.09 51.68
N LEU A 786 9.83 21.27 50.65
CA LEU A 786 9.90 19.81 50.76
C LEU A 786 11.31 19.32 51.10
N ASP A 787 12.34 19.90 50.49
CA ASP A 787 13.74 19.59 50.80
C ASP A 787 14.06 19.93 52.27
N CYS A 788 13.60 21.08 52.79
CA CYS A 788 13.73 21.44 54.20
C CYS A 788 13.00 20.45 55.12
N VAL A 789 11.82 19.96 54.74
CA VAL A 789 11.10 18.92 55.48
C VAL A 789 11.90 17.61 55.52
N PHE A 790 12.46 17.16 54.40
CA PHE A 790 13.27 15.95 54.37
C PHE A 790 14.58 16.08 55.15
N GLU A 791 15.19 17.26 55.15
CA GLU A 791 16.39 17.56 55.92
C GLU A 791 16.09 17.60 57.43
N ALA A 792 15.03 18.29 57.84
CA ALA A 792 14.59 18.36 59.24
C ALA A 792 14.27 16.97 59.83
N LYS A 793 13.76 16.04 59.03
CA LYS A 793 13.52 14.65 59.45
C LYS A 793 14.80 13.86 59.77
N ARG A 794 15.93 14.24 59.18
CA ARG A 794 17.22 13.57 59.38
C ARG A 794 18.01 14.15 60.54
N ASP A 795 17.45 15.14 61.24
CA ASP A 795 18.10 15.77 62.38
C ASP A 795 18.33 14.75 63.51
N PRO A 796 19.59 14.49 63.92
CA PRO A 796 19.93 13.49 64.93
C PRO A 796 19.33 13.75 66.32
N GLU A 797 18.88 14.97 66.61
CA GLU A 797 18.31 15.34 67.91
C GLU A 797 16.79 15.15 68.01
N GLY A 798 16.12 14.78 66.91
CA GLY A 798 14.67 14.53 66.89
C GLY A 798 13.81 15.79 67.04
N ARG A 799 14.39 16.99 66.96
CA ARG A 799 13.72 18.29 67.07
C ARG A 799 13.24 18.81 65.71
N VAL A 800 12.38 18.02 65.06
CA VAL A 800 11.97 18.25 63.66
C VAL A 800 11.31 19.63 63.44
N SER A 801 10.53 20.14 64.39
CA SER A 801 9.86 21.44 64.29
C SER A 801 10.82 22.64 64.38
N GLU A 802 11.79 22.58 65.30
CA GLU A 802 12.80 23.63 65.46
C GLU A 802 13.76 23.66 64.27
N ALA A 803 14.26 22.49 63.84
CA ALA A 803 15.13 22.37 62.67
C ALA A 803 14.44 22.86 61.39
N LEU A 804 13.16 22.51 61.18
CA LEU A 804 12.38 22.98 60.02
C LEU A 804 12.23 24.51 60.04
N THR A 805 11.95 25.10 61.22
CA THR A 805 11.83 26.55 61.39
C THR A 805 13.13 27.26 61.02
N GLU A 806 14.27 26.80 61.55
CA GLU A 806 15.58 27.40 61.25
C GLU A 806 15.92 27.35 59.75
N LEU A 807 15.70 26.19 59.11
CA LEU A 807 15.95 26.00 57.67
C LEU A 807 15.06 26.90 56.81
N LEU A 808 13.75 26.98 57.11
CA LEU A 808 12.81 27.81 56.36
C LEU A 808 13.07 29.31 56.56
N VAL A 809 13.33 29.76 57.79
CA VAL A 809 13.67 31.16 58.08
C VAL A 809 14.95 31.57 57.36
N GLY A 810 15.97 30.69 57.34
CA GLY A 810 17.19 30.89 56.55
C GLY A 810 16.89 31.13 55.06
N LYS A 811 16.06 30.28 54.45
CA LYS A 811 15.68 30.40 53.03
C LYS A 811 14.81 31.62 52.72
N ILE A 812 13.91 32.00 53.62
CA ILE A 812 13.10 33.23 53.49
C ILE A 812 14.00 34.47 53.51
N ASN A 813 14.98 34.50 54.41
CA ASN A 813 15.93 35.62 54.50
C ASN A 813 16.86 35.69 53.29
N GLU A 814 17.35 34.56 52.77
CA GLU A 814 18.14 34.50 51.52
C GLU A 814 17.40 35.05 50.30
N LEU A 815 16.07 34.86 50.22
CA LEU A 815 15.26 35.38 49.11
C LEU A 815 14.93 36.87 49.25
N ARG A 816 15.02 37.43 50.46
CA ARG A 816 14.79 38.85 50.74
C ARG A 816 16.07 39.69 50.58
N ALA A 817 17.24 39.06 50.71
CA ALA A 817 18.56 39.66 50.45
C ALA A 817 18.85 39.74 48.94
#